data_AF-A0A9X0PHN3-F1
#
_entry.id   AF-A0A9X0PHN3-F1
#
_cell.length_a   1.000
_cell.length_b   1.000
_cell.length_c   1.000
_cell.angle_alpha   90.00
_cell.angle_beta   90.00
_cell.angle_gamma   90.00
#
_symmetry.space_group_name_H-M   'P 1'
#
loop_
_entity.id
_entity.type
_entity.pdbx_description
1 polymer ?
#
loop_
_entity_poly.entity_id
_entity_poly.type
_entity_poly.pdbx_seq_one_letter_code
_entity_poly.pdbx_strand_id
1 'polypeptide(L)'
;MRIRLLTKLHSLFGQRLLAQLESNYRNTENAFNKSDDEFKKHKKDEKNAHNSKQITHQNTNVGDMLIYQMERIRNLVLGVDGNGVKEVTDSRVANDGTTHGLLSERLLYDFNNVKKEIDRLDKKFVEINFDTYNPDKSGKESVSKSLQDALNKIHEAGAGKLYIPSGDYLLNERVDVYENTTVELDKNARILRGNTNELFMNGPYTDKFYGYEGRGNIHFVGGIFDGNYEQIDKYPTKAANHINLKHAQNISFTNCVFRNVISYHALDVNGVRNLRVTDCIFEGYINLADKTKKEAIQLSEYTRDTIAGEGYYDGTPCKDIIIKGCTFKKSDILDAHTVAVGNHLSTNDIYQSNITISNNTFEDVIEVGVRPYKWKNVRVENNSFIRVPQGIRVSSVGPNDVSAQAPDGTPSNQPQAGSMYFITNNFFSEYKEFGISIYGNQTSGKTALVKDVMIKDNVFNCDNKSVGEAVNLRLCQNVQVKDNTVNQGRRAVRFLGCNIVAIENNTVNDVGTEAFFNEKSTFTGLQEFNRHIHINNNFINGTGKNSIFLEYVKNFFIRNNVINNPNQVDASSVPRGGIYLANCDSGSVEGNFVWGKVQDFSVRAVDNKNINFFNNGGAGNLSVKEEGNNFVGFWNVDGKEKIIRKVTKEG
;
A
#
# COMPACT_ATOMS: atom_id res chain seq x y z
N MET A 1 -4.46 37.49 18.32
CA MET A 1 -4.17 37.18 19.75
C MET A 1 -3.45 35.84 19.81
N ARG A 2 -2.32 35.72 20.53
CA ARG A 2 -1.61 34.44 20.66
C ARG A 2 -2.16 33.69 21.87
N ILE A 3 -2.98 32.66 21.62
CA ILE A 3 -3.47 31.77 22.69
C ILE A 3 -2.32 30.85 23.11
N ARG A 4 -2.07 30.74 24.41
CA ARG A 4 -1.10 29.79 24.97
C ARG A 4 -1.84 28.72 25.74
N LEU A 5 -2.15 27.62 25.06
CA LEU A 5 -2.72 26.44 25.70
C LEU A 5 -1.60 25.59 26.29
N LEU A 6 -1.88 24.92 27.40
CA LEU A 6 -1.01 23.88 27.92
C LEU A 6 -1.06 22.67 26.98
N THR A 7 0.03 22.43 26.25
CA THR A 7 0.17 21.30 25.31
C THR A 7 0.68 20.02 25.97
N LYS A 8 1.17 20.13 27.20
CA LYS A 8 1.55 19.00 28.07
C LYS A 8 0.76 19.09 29.36
N LEU A 9 -0.29 18.29 29.45
CA LEU A 9 -1.09 18.16 30.65
C LEU A 9 -0.44 17.19 31.63
N HIS A 10 -0.84 17.28 32.89
CA HIS A 10 -0.35 16.40 33.95
C HIS A 10 -0.68 14.93 33.63
N SER A 11 0.30 14.04 33.77
CA SER A 11 0.20 12.63 33.33
C SER A 11 -0.73 11.76 34.20
N LEU A 12 -1.08 12.23 35.39
CA LEU A 12 -1.97 11.53 36.32
C LEU A 12 -3.32 12.25 36.40
N PHE A 13 -4.40 11.48 36.27
CA PHE A 13 -5.77 11.94 36.48
C PHE A 13 -5.98 12.38 37.93
N GLY A 14 -6.18 13.69 38.15
CA GLY A 14 -6.36 14.28 39.47
C GLY A 14 -6.63 15.78 39.38
N GLN A 15 -6.71 16.47 40.53
CA GLN A 15 -7.07 17.90 40.61
C GLN A 15 -6.19 18.81 39.72
N ARG A 16 -4.91 18.46 39.56
CA ARG A 16 -3.98 19.23 38.72
C ARG A 16 -4.26 19.11 37.23
N LEU A 17 -4.63 17.93 36.74
CA LEU A 17 -5.06 17.75 35.34
C LEU A 17 -6.38 18.49 35.09
N LEU A 18 -7.33 18.40 36.01
CA LEU A 18 -8.63 19.07 35.92
C LEU A 18 -8.46 20.60 35.81
N ALA A 19 -7.63 21.19 36.69
CA ALA A 19 -7.35 22.63 36.67
C ALA A 19 -6.65 23.08 35.37
N GLN A 20 -5.78 22.25 34.80
CA GLN A 20 -5.13 22.55 33.51
C GLN A 20 -6.10 22.48 32.33
N LEU A 21 -7.03 21.52 32.34
CA LEU A 21 -8.09 21.40 31.35
C LEU A 21 -9.07 22.59 31.44
N GLU A 22 -9.55 22.92 32.64
CA GLU A 22 -10.41 24.08 32.87
C GLU A 22 -9.76 25.39 32.41
N SER A 23 -8.46 25.55 32.67
CA SER A 23 -7.69 26.70 32.19
C SER A 23 -7.65 26.76 30.65
N ASN A 24 -7.38 25.63 29.98
CA ASN A 24 -7.41 25.56 28.52
C ASN A 24 -8.81 25.86 27.97
N TYR A 25 -9.88 25.34 28.58
CA TYR A 25 -11.25 25.61 28.14
C TYR A 25 -11.62 27.09 28.27
N ARG A 26 -11.35 27.72 29.41
CA ARG A 26 -11.58 29.16 29.61
C ARG A 26 -10.79 30.01 28.61
N ASN A 27 -9.52 29.65 28.36
CA ASN A 27 -8.68 30.38 27.40
C ASN A 27 -9.20 30.23 25.96
N THR A 28 -9.73 29.06 25.62
CA THR A 28 -10.31 28.78 24.31
C THR A 28 -11.63 29.53 24.12
N GLU A 29 -12.52 29.47 25.10
CA GLU A 29 -13.81 30.20 25.10
C GLU A 29 -13.59 31.72 24.99
N ASN A 30 -12.70 32.28 25.80
CA ASN A 30 -12.40 33.71 25.76
C ASN A 30 -11.85 34.16 24.41
N ALA A 31 -10.97 33.36 23.79
CA ALA A 31 -10.43 33.69 22.49
C ALA A 31 -11.47 33.55 21.38
N PHE A 32 -12.37 32.56 21.48
CA PHE A 32 -13.46 32.37 20.54
C PHE A 32 -14.46 33.52 20.62
N ASN A 33 -14.91 33.88 21.82
CA ASN A 33 -15.82 35.01 22.04
C ASN A 33 -15.20 36.33 21.56
N LYS A 34 -13.90 36.55 21.85
CA LYS A 34 -13.20 37.73 21.35
C LYS A 34 -13.11 37.75 19.81
N SER A 35 -12.87 36.61 19.17
CA SER A 35 -12.86 36.52 17.71
C SER A 35 -14.23 36.77 17.10
N ASP A 36 -15.31 36.29 17.74
CA ASP A 36 -16.68 36.54 17.33
C ASP A 36 -17.07 38.02 17.50
N ASP A 37 -16.65 38.66 18.59
CA ASP A 37 -16.83 40.09 18.81
C ASP A 37 -16.03 40.94 17.81
N GLU A 38 -14.76 40.59 17.55
CA GLU A 38 -13.94 41.23 16.52
C GLU A 38 -14.58 41.09 15.13
N PHE A 39 -15.12 39.91 14.80
CA PHE A 39 -15.82 39.68 13.54
C PHE A 39 -17.16 40.43 13.45
N LYS A 40 -17.95 40.47 14.53
CA LYS A 40 -19.18 41.27 14.59
C LYS A 40 -18.90 42.75 14.43
N LYS A 41 -17.84 43.25 15.09
CA LYS A 41 -17.36 44.62 14.94
C LYS A 41 -16.90 44.91 13.51
N HIS A 42 -16.12 44.01 12.90
CA HIS A 42 -15.71 44.09 11.50
C HIS A 42 -16.91 44.18 10.55
N LYS A 43 -17.97 43.39 10.81
CA LYS A 43 -19.19 43.35 9.99
C LYS A 43 -20.11 44.57 10.15
N LYS A 44 -20.17 45.17 11.34
CA LYS A 44 -21.20 46.17 11.69
C LYS A 44 -20.67 47.58 11.92
N ASP A 45 -19.48 47.69 12.52
CA ASP A 45 -18.98 48.96 13.06
C ASP A 45 -17.77 49.50 12.28
N GLU A 46 -16.99 48.62 11.64
CA GLU A 46 -15.82 49.01 10.85
C GLU A 46 -16.23 49.58 9.47
N LYS A 47 -16.38 50.90 9.42
CA LYS A 47 -16.82 51.62 8.21
C LYS A 47 -15.88 51.47 6.99
N ASN A 48 -14.58 51.23 7.21
CA ASN A 48 -13.55 51.12 6.17
C ASN A 48 -12.71 49.85 6.35
N ALA A 49 -13.36 48.69 6.40
CA ALA A 49 -12.72 47.43 6.79
C ALA A 49 -11.75 46.84 5.75
N HIS A 50 -11.92 47.22 4.48
CA HIS A 50 -11.06 46.82 3.37
C HIS A 50 -10.71 48.04 2.50
N ASN A 51 -9.51 48.02 1.93
CA ASN A 51 -9.19 48.89 0.81
C ASN A 51 -9.49 48.18 -0.52
N SER A 52 -9.64 48.96 -1.59
CA SER A 52 -10.04 48.47 -2.90
C SER A 52 -9.07 47.45 -3.53
N LYS A 53 -7.79 47.42 -3.12
CA LYS A 53 -6.82 46.41 -3.61
C LYS A 53 -7.08 45.01 -3.07
N GLN A 54 -7.83 44.88 -1.98
CA GLN A 54 -8.12 43.61 -1.33
C GLN A 54 -9.36 42.91 -1.89
N ILE A 55 -10.06 43.51 -2.86
CA ILE A 55 -11.29 42.99 -3.44
C ILE A 55 -11.02 42.57 -4.89
N THR A 56 -11.13 41.27 -5.18
CA THR A 56 -10.94 40.72 -6.53
C THR A 56 -12.06 41.15 -7.47
N HIS A 57 -11.74 41.53 -8.71
CA HIS A 57 -12.68 41.85 -9.77
C HIS A 57 -12.20 41.25 -11.10
N GLN A 58 -12.87 40.18 -11.56
CA GLN A 58 -12.43 39.38 -12.70
C GLN A 58 -10.95 38.96 -12.58
N ASN A 59 -10.10 39.33 -13.55
CA ASN A 59 -8.68 39.00 -13.59
C ASN A 59 -7.79 40.08 -12.91
N THR A 60 -8.37 41.02 -12.16
CA THR A 60 -7.65 42.09 -11.43
C THR A 60 -8.28 42.35 -10.04
N ASN A 61 -7.96 43.47 -9.38
CA ASN A 61 -8.63 43.95 -8.17
C ASN A 61 -9.41 45.26 -8.43
N VAL A 62 -10.36 45.58 -7.56
CA VAL A 62 -11.22 46.77 -7.67
C VAL A 62 -10.39 48.06 -7.67
N GLY A 63 -9.29 48.12 -6.92
CA GLY A 63 -8.42 49.29 -6.87
C GLY A 63 -7.80 49.63 -8.22
N ASP A 64 -7.18 48.64 -8.87
CA ASP A 64 -6.52 48.84 -10.16
C ASP A 64 -7.55 49.10 -11.27
N MET A 65 -8.73 48.46 -11.21
CA MET A 65 -9.83 48.73 -12.14
C MET A 65 -10.39 50.15 -12.01
N LEU A 66 -10.48 50.69 -10.78
CA LEU A 66 -10.91 52.08 -10.56
C LEU A 66 -9.89 53.07 -11.10
N ILE A 67 -8.59 52.81 -10.92
CA ILE A 67 -7.52 53.63 -11.49
C ILE A 67 -7.63 53.61 -13.02
N TYR A 68 -7.75 52.43 -13.63
CA TYR A 68 -7.93 52.28 -15.07
C TYR A 68 -9.12 53.08 -15.60
N GLN A 69 -10.31 52.94 -14.99
CA GLN A 69 -11.51 53.67 -15.41
C GLN A 69 -11.39 55.19 -15.18
N MET A 70 -10.75 55.62 -14.09
CA MET A 70 -10.59 57.05 -13.80
C MET A 70 -9.62 57.71 -14.75
N GLU A 71 -8.54 57.02 -15.12
CA GLU A 71 -7.59 57.51 -16.12
C GLU A 71 -8.19 57.52 -17.53
N ARG A 72 -9.05 56.55 -17.89
CA ARG A 72 -9.89 56.60 -19.10
C ARG A 72 -10.75 57.86 -19.16
N ILE A 73 -11.44 58.17 -18.06
CA ILE A 73 -12.29 59.37 -17.95
C ILE A 73 -11.47 60.66 -18.02
N ARG A 74 -10.31 60.73 -17.35
CA ARG A 74 -9.42 61.90 -17.39
C ARG A 74 -8.85 62.15 -18.78
N ASN A 75 -8.60 61.07 -19.54
CA ASN A 75 -8.05 61.16 -20.89
C ASN A 75 -9.11 61.55 -21.95
N LEU A 76 -10.39 61.53 -21.60
CA LEU A 76 -11.48 61.98 -22.47
C LEU A 76 -11.60 63.51 -22.44
N VAL A 77 -11.15 64.19 -23.51
CA VAL A 77 -11.38 65.63 -23.69
C VAL A 77 -12.85 65.87 -24.07
N LEU A 78 -13.61 66.56 -23.21
CA LEU A 78 -15.01 66.92 -23.44
C LEU A 78 -15.15 68.13 -24.41
N GLY A 79 -14.72 67.97 -25.65
CA GLY A 79 -15.09 68.84 -26.78
C GLY A 79 -16.12 68.14 -27.65
N VAL A 80 -17.12 68.86 -28.17
CA VAL A 80 -18.12 68.32 -29.11
C VAL A 80 -17.46 68.25 -30.49
N ASP A 81 -16.94 67.08 -30.88
CA ASP A 81 -16.54 66.84 -32.27
C ASP A 81 -17.12 65.48 -32.72
N GLY A 82 -17.91 65.54 -33.79
CA GLY A 82 -18.79 64.47 -34.28
C GLY A 82 -18.11 63.26 -34.92
N ASN A 83 -16.79 63.09 -34.80
CA ASN A 83 -16.03 62.10 -35.57
C ASN A 83 -15.08 61.26 -34.70
N GLY A 84 -15.58 60.34 -33.85
CA GLY A 84 -14.82 59.19 -33.33
C GLY A 84 -13.55 59.42 -32.47
N VAL A 85 -13.06 60.66 -32.31
CA VAL A 85 -11.78 60.98 -31.63
C VAL A 85 -11.76 60.54 -30.16
N LYS A 86 -12.93 60.53 -29.50
CA LYS A 86 -13.06 60.18 -28.08
C LYS A 86 -12.78 58.71 -27.79
N GLU A 87 -13.23 57.80 -28.65
CA GLU A 87 -12.95 56.36 -28.55
C GLU A 87 -11.44 56.09 -28.75
N VAL A 88 -10.79 56.86 -29.63
CA VAL A 88 -9.35 56.77 -29.90
C VAL A 88 -8.51 57.30 -28.73
N THR A 89 -8.97 58.32 -27.99
CA THR A 89 -8.28 58.81 -26.78
C THR A 89 -8.48 57.89 -25.58
N ASP A 90 -9.67 57.33 -25.42
CA ASP A 90 -9.99 56.36 -24.37
C ASP A 90 -9.15 55.08 -24.49
N SER A 91 -8.95 54.62 -25.72
CA SER A 91 -8.14 53.44 -26.02
C SER A 91 -6.65 53.60 -25.66
N ARG A 92 -6.17 54.80 -25.28
CA ARG A 92 -4.75 55.06 -24.94
C ARG A 92 -4.40 54.77 -23.48
N VAL A 93 -5.34 54.26 -22.70
CA VAL A 93 -5.08 53.82 -21.33
C VAL A 93 -4.70 52.33 -21.34
N ALA A 94 -3.51 52.01 -20.83
CA ALA A 94 -3.03 50.65 -20.66
C ALA A 94 -3.80 49.95 -19.53
N ASN A 95 -3.74 48.61 -19.47
CA ASN A 95 -4.53 47.83 -18.51
C ASN A 95 -4.16 48.08 -17.03
N ASP A 96 -2.98 48.65 -16.77
CA ASP A 96 -2.52 49.06 -15.43
C ASP A 96 -2.91 50.52 -15.07
N GLY A 97 -3.63 51.20 -15.96
CA GLY A 97 -4.07 52.57 -15.80
C GLY A 97 -3.09 53.63 -16.32
N THR A 98 -1.95 53.24 -16.88
CA THR A 98 -0.99 54.19 -17.47
C THR A 98 -1.58 54.84 -18.72
N THR A 99 -1.57 56.17 -18.80
CA THR A 99 -2.07 56.94 -19.96
C THR A 99 -0.94 57.20 -20.95
N HIS A 100 -1.25 57.08 -22.24
CA HIS A 100 -0.29 57.31 -23.32
C HIS A 100 -0.78 58.39 -24.31
N GLY A 101 0.18 59.07 -24.96
CA GLY A 101 -0.11 60.16 -25.90
C GLY A 101 -0.77 59.64 -27.18
N LEU A 102 -0.39 58.44 -27.64
CA LEU A 102 -0.95 57.76 -28.81
C LEU A 102 -1.40 56.32 -28.47
N LEU A 103 -2.39 55.80 -29.20
CA LEU A 103 -2.83 54.40 -29.06
C LEU A 103 -1.69 53.40 -29.35
N SER A 104 -0.84 53.71 -30.33
CA SER A 104 0.32 52.89 -30.70
C SER A 104 1.33 52.74 -29.55
N GLU A 105 1.51 53.77 -28.73
CA GLU A 105 2.43 53.75 -27.58
C GLU A 105 1.89 52.86 -26.46
N ARG A 106 0.58 52.96 -26.17
CA ARG A 106 -0.12 52.05 -25.25
C ARG A 106 -0.05 50.60 -25.71
N LEU A 107 -0.28 50.35 -27.00
CA LEU A 107 -0.21 48.99 -27.55
C LEU A 107 1.21 48.42 -27.41
N LEU A 108 2.23 49.20 -27.76
CA LEU A 108 3.63 48.81 -27.57
C LEU A 108 3.97 48.53 -26.10
N TYR A 109 3.48 49.36 -25.17
CA TYR A 109 3.64 49.17 -23.74
C TYR A 109 3.02 47.85 -23.25
N ASP A 110 1.76 47.59 -23.59
CA ASP A 110 1.06 46.34 -23.23
C ASP A 110 1.73 45.12 -23.86
N PHE A 111 2.09 45.18 -25.14
CA PHE A 111 2.78 44.07 -25.82
C PHE A 111 4.15 43.79 -25.19
N ASN A 112 4.90 44.81 -24.79
CA ASN A 112 6.18 44.63 -24.10
C ASN A 112 5.99 44.01 -22.70
N ASN A 113 4.93 44.37 -21.98
CA ASN A 113 4.64 43.78 -20.68
C ASN A 113 4.18 42.32 -20.80
N VAL A 114 3.34 42.01 -21.78
CA VAL A 114 2.97 40.62 -22.12
C VAL A 114 4.21 39.82 -22.52
N LYS A 115 5.07 40.37 -23.38
CA LYS A 115 6.31 39.73 -23.78
C LYS A 115 7.24 39.46 -22.60
N LYS A 116 7.41 40.42 -21.67
CA LYS A 116 8.19 40.21 -20.44
C LYS A 116 7.65 39.06 -19.59
N GLU A 117 6.32 38.91 -19.52
CA GLU A 117 5.71 37.81 -18.75
C GLU A 117 5.88 36.46 -19.45
N ILE A 118 5.78 36.42 -20.79
CA ILE A 118 6.12 35.23 -21.59
C ILE A 118 7.60 34.87 -21.38
N ASP A 119 8.52 35.83 -21.53
CA ASP A 119 9.96 35.62 -21.31
C ASP A 119 10.26 35.14 -19.87
N ARG A 120 9.43 35.54 -18.88
CA ARG A 120 9.55 35.08 -17.50
C ARG A 120 9.09 33.64 -17.34
N LEU A 121 8.05 33.22 -18.05
CA LEU A 121 7.53 31.85 -18.04
C LEU A 121 8.44 30.89 -18.82
N ASP A 122 8.95 31.31 -19.97
CA ASP A 122 9.91 30.54 -20.77
C ASP A 122 11.22 30.30 -20.01
N LYS A 123 11.64 31.23 -19.15
CA LYS A 123 12.78 31.01 -18.24
C LYS A 123 12.53 29.96 -17.17
N LYS A 124 11.27 29.63 -16.88
CA LYS A 124 10.89 28.71 -15.79
C LYS A 124 10.71 27.26 -16.21
N PHE A 125 10.65 26.99 -17.50
CA PHE A 125 10.50 25.64 -18.03
C PHE A 125 11.43 25.45 -19.22
N VAL A 126 12.30 24.44 -19.16
CA VAL A 126 13.23 24.12 -20.26
C VAL A 126 13.05 22.70 -20.75
N GLU A 127 13.13 22.51 -22.06
CA GLU A 127 13.22 21.19 -22.69
C GLU A 127 14.62 20.99 -23.23
N ILE A 128 15.29 19.93 -22.78
CA ILE A 128 16.65 19.59 -23.16
C ILE A 128 16.63 18.26 -23.90
N ASN A 129 17.11 18.24 -25.14
CA ASN A 129 17.42 17.00 -25.85
C ASN A 129 18.87 16.63 -25.54
N PHE A 130 19.10 15.46 -24.95
CA PHE A 130 20.44 15.05 -24.52
C PHE A 130 21.44 14.93 -25.67
N ASP A 131 21.00 14.76 -26.92
CA ASP A 131 21.88 14.75 -28.09
C ASP A 131 22.65 16.07 -28.29
N THR A 132 22.15 17.19 -27.76
CA THR A 132 22.88 18.47 -27.84
C THR A 132 24.20 18.46 -27.07
N TYR A 133 24.41 17.47 -26.20
CA TYR A 133 25.66 17.25 -25.47
C TYR A 133 26.68 16.40 -26.23
N ASN A 134 26.31 15.87 -27.41
CA ASN A 134 27.10 14.87 -28.13
C ASN A 134 27.52 13.68 -27.23
N PRO A 135 26.58 13.02 -26.53
CA PRO A 135 26.91 11.96 -25.59
C PRO A 135 27.44 10.71 -26.30
N ASP A 136 28.27 9.91 -25.63
CA ASP A 136 28.55 8.55 -26.09
C ASP A 136 27.28 7.70 -25.98
N LYS A 137 26.87 7.14 -27.12
CA LYS A 137 25.69 6.26 -27.24
C LYS A 137 26.08 4.79 -27.38
N SER A 138 27.38 4.48 -27.28
CA SER A 138 27.90 3.12 -27.43
C SER A 138 28.10 2.38 -26.10
N GLY A 139 27.86 3.04 -24.97
CA GLY A 139 28.06 2.49 -23.63
C GLY A 139 29.53 2.29 -23.24
N LYS A 140 30.48 2.90 -23.97
CA LYS A 140 31.92 2.73 -23.75
C LYS A 140 32.49 3.81 -22.85
N GLU A 141 32.05 5.05 -23.03
CA GLU A 141 32.48 6.22 -22.27
C GLU A 141 31.35 6.70 -21.35
N SER A 142 31.72 7.19 -20.17
CA SER A 142 30.75 7.65 -19.18
C SER A 142 30.11 8.96 -19.60
N VAL A 143 28.79 9.05 -19.51
CA VAL A 143 28.01 10.27 -19.77
C VAL A 143 27.52 10.96 -18.50
N SER A 144 27.95 10.47 -17.33
CA SER A 144 27.45 10.91 -16.01
C SER A 144 27.52 12.44 -15.84
N LYS A 145 28.67 13.05 -16.18
CA LYS A 145 28.87 14.50 -16.03
C LYS A 145 27.99 15.34 -16.94
N SER A 146 27.87 14.96 -18.22
CA SER A 146 26.99 15.63 -19.18
C SER A 146 25.52 15.48 -18.79
N LEU A 147 25.13 14.30 -18.29
CA LEU A 147 23.76 14.04 -17.85
C LEU A 147 23.43 14.87 -16.60
N GLN A 148 24.38 14.97 -15.66
CA GLN A 148 24.25 15.85 -14.50
C GLN A 148 24.13 17.33 -14.90
N ASP A 149 24.91 17.81 -15.88
CA ASP A 149 24.82 19.19 -16.37
C ASP A 149 23.44 19.49 -16.96
N ALA A 150 22.85 18.56 -17.73
CA ALA A 150 21.51 18.72 -18.26
C ALA A 150 20.45 18.87 -17.14
N LEU A 151 20.54 18.05 -16.09
CA LEU A 151 19.63 18.11 -14.95
C LEU A 151 19.84 19.38 -14.09
N ASN A 152 21.09 19.86 -13.98
CA ASN A 152 21.39 21.12 -13.32
C ASN A 152 20.74 22.29 -14.06
N LYS A 153 20.77 22.32 -15.40
CA LYS A 153 20.08 23.36 -16.18
C LYS A 153 18.57 23.36 -15.99
N ILE A 154 17.96 22.18 -15.86
CA ILE A 154 16.53 22.07 -15.52
C ILE A 154 16.26 22.63 -14.12
N HIS A 155 17.11 22.29 -13.15
CA HIS A 155 17.01 22.83 -11.80
C HIS A 155 17.16 24.36 -11.75
N GLU A 156 18.13 24.92 -12.48
CA GLU A 156 18.38 26.37 -12.57
C GLU A 156 17.20 27.11 -13.22
N ALA A 157 16.53 26.50 -14.19
CA ALA A 157 15.28 27.01 -14.75
C ALA A 157 14.10 26.89 -13.77
N GLY A 158 14.11 25.88 -12.90
CA GLY A 158 13.10 25.63 -11.86
C GLY A 158 12.06 24.56 -12.24
N ALA A 159 11.96 24.21 -13.52
CA ALA A 159 11.23 23.04 -14.03
C ALA A 159 11.68 22.69 -15.45
N GLY A 160 11.44 21.46 -15.88
CA GLY A 160 11.76 21.08 -17.25
C GLY A 160 11.65 19.60 -17.58
N LYS A 161 11.96 19.30 -18.84
CA LYS A 161 11.98 17.96 -19.40
C LYS A 161 13.34 17.67 -20.03
N LEU A 162 13.94 16.55 -19.66
CA LEU A 162 15.09 15.97 -20.33
C LEU A 162 14.63 14.82 -21.23
N TYR A 163 14.92 14.89 -22.53
CA TYR A 163 14.74 13.79 -23.46
C TYR A 163 16.07 13.10 -23.75
N ILE A 164 16.13 11.77 -23.58
CA ILE A 164 17.28 10.93 -23.86
C ILE A 164 16.94 10.02 -25.05
N PRO A 165 17.52 10.26 -26.25
CA PRO A 165 17.28 9.43 -27.43
C PRO A 165 17.79 7.99 -27.27
N SER A 166 17.51 7.13 -28.25
CA SER A 166 18.04 5.76 -28.26
C SER A 166 19.57 5.74 -28.26
N GLY A 167 20.14 4.82 -27.46
CA GLY A 167 21.57 4.65 -27.26
C GLY A 167 21.87 3.93 -25.95
N ASP A 168 23.10 3.45 -25.81
CA ASP A 168 23.64 2.87 -24.58
C ASP A 168 24.47 3.94 -23.86
N TYR A 169 24.11 4.27 -22.62
CA TYR A 169 24.64 5.39 -21.85
C TYR A 169 25.25 4.88 -20.54
N LEU A 170 26.58 4.84 -20.46
CA LEU A 170 27.29 4.35 -19.27
C LEU A 170 27.33 5.43 -18.17
N LEU A 171 26.99 5.03 -16.94
CA LEU A 171 27.10 5.87 -15.75
C LEU A 171 28.17 5.36 -14.77
N ASN A 172 29.38 5.95 -14.83
CA ASN A 172 30.46 5.70 -13.86
C ASN A 172 30.29 6.50 -12.55
N GLU A 173 29.32 7.40 -12.49
CA GLU A 173 28.95 8.12 -11.27
C GLU A 173 27.41 8.14 -11.16
N ARG A 174 26.91 8.31 -9.95
CA ARG A 174 25.48 8.56 -9.74
C ARG A 174 25.09 9.90 -10.35
N VAL A 175 23.86 9.99 -10.83
CA VAL A 175 23.23 11.23 -11.28
C VAL A 175 22.09 11.66 -10.35
N ASP A 176 22.13 12.90 -9.89
CA ASP A 176 21.13 13.50 -9.02
C ASP A 176 20.03 14.18 -9.86
N VAL A 177 18.77 13.81 -9.62
CA VAL A 177 17.57 14.40 -10.27
C VAL A 177 16.90 15.38 -9.31
N TYR A 178 16.67 16.60 -9.79
CA TYR A 178 16.08 17.68 -9.01
C TYR A 178 14.55 17.71 -9.17
N GLU A 179 13.88 18.50 -8.32
CA GLU A 179 12.44 18.69 -8.36
C GLU A 179 11.93 19.21 -9.71
N ASN A 180 10.62 19.02 -9.98
CA ASN A 180 9.93 19.50 -11.18
C ASN A 180 10.58 19.03 -12.50
N THR A 181 11.12 17.82 -12.51
CA THR A 181 11.88 17.27 -13.64
C THR A 181 11.17 16.07 -14.23
N THR A 182 10.98 16.07 -15.55
CA THR A 182 10.61 14.87 -16.31
C THR A 182 11.84 14.35 -17.06
N VAL A 183 12.20 13.10 -16.84
CA VAL A 183 13.23 12.39 -17.61
C VAL A 183 12.52 11.40 -18.54
N GLU A 184 12.48 11.72 -19.82
CA GLU A 184 11.89 10.89 -20.86
C GLU A 184 12.99 10.22 -21.66
N LEU A 185 12.98 8.90 -21.69
CA LEU A 185 13.91 8.09 -22.42
C LEU A 185 13.18 7.40 -23.58
N ASP A 186 13.80 7.40 -24.76
CA ASP A 186 13.36 6.50 -25.83
C ASP A 186 13.31 5.06 -25.29
N LYS A 187 12.36 4.25 -25.76
CA LYS A 187 12.19 2.86 -25.30
C LYS A 187 13.43 1.98 -25.49
N ASN A 188 14.31 2.35 -26.43
CA ASN A 188 15.57 1.67 -26.73
C ASN A 188 16.78 2.40 -26.12
N ALA A 189 16.60 3.40 -25.26
CA ALA A 189 17.68 4.01 -24.51
C ALA A 189 18.00 3.17 -23.27
N ARG A 190 19.27 2.78 -23.10
CA ARG A 190 19.75 1.99 -21.97
C ARG A 190 20.70 2.80 -21.10
N ILE A 191 20.34 3.02 -19.85
CA ILE A 191 21.25 3.50 -18.83
C ILE A 191 22.01 2.30 -18.25
N LEU A 192 23.31 2.24 -18.48
CA LEU A 192 24.17 1.13 -18.04
C LEU A 192 24.93 1.51 -16.78
N ARG A 193 24.86 0.66 -15.75
CA ARG A 193 25.68 0.81 -14.55
C ARG A 193 27.17 0.66 -14.86
N GLY A 194 27.95 1.69 -14.53
CA GLY A 194 29.42 1.67 -14.50
C GLY A 194 30.01 1.95 -13.10
N ASN A 195 29.15 2.15 -12.10
CA ASN A 195 29.53 2.58 -10.75
C ASN A 195 29.06 1.59 -9.66
N THR A 196 29.46 1.85 -8.41
CA THR A 196 29.13 1.00 -7.25
C THR A 196 27.96 1.53 -6.40
N ASN A 197 27.46 2.73 -6.70
CA ASN A 197 26.30 3.35 -6.05
C ASN A 197 25.04 3.16 -6.92
N GLU A 198 23.96 3.83 -6.56
CA GLU A 198 22.75 3.96 -7.37
C GLU A 198 22.96 4.71 -8.68
N LEU A 199 22.17 4.41 -9.71
CA LEU A 199 22.17 5.16 -10.97
C LEU A 199 21.62 6.57 -10.77
N PHE A 200 20.48 6.68 -10.07
CA PHE A 200 19.81 7.94 -9.80
C PHE A 200 19.39 8.10 -8.34
N MET A 201 19.41 9.35 -7.86
CA MET A 201 18.80 9.76 -6.60
C MET A 201 18.03 11.07 -6.76
N ASN A 202 16.98 11.30 -5.98
CA ASN A 202 16.23 12.58 -5.99
C ASN A 202 16.97 13.72 -5.26
N GLY A 203 18.22 13.97 -5.66
CA GLY A 203 19.08 15.02 -5.12
C GLY A 203 20.34 14.49 -4.45
N PRO A 204 21.27 15.40 -4.08
CA PRO A 204 22.56 15.05 -3.54
C PRO A 204 22.45 14.46 -2.14
N TYR A 205 23.51 13.75 -1.75
CA TYR A 205 23.62 13.21 -0.40
C TYR A 205 23.57 14.28 0.69
N THR A 206 23.95 15.52 0.42
CA THR A 206 23.94 16.60 1.42
C THR A 206 22.54 17.14 1.77
N ASP A 207 21.52 16.80 0.99
CA ASP A 207 20.16 17.31 1.18
C ASP A 207 19.54 16.82 2.49
N LYS A 208 18.96 17.74 3.26
CA LYS A 208 18.29 17.48 4.55
C LYS A 208 16.84 17.94 4.52
N PHE A 209 15.92 16.98 4.56
CA PHE A 209 14.49 17.24 4.57
C PHE A 209 13.80 16.44 5.68
N TYR A 210 12.64 16.93 6.11
CA TYR A 210 11.69 16.23 6.98
C TYR A 210 10.45 15.87 6.17
N GLY A 211 9.69 14.87 6.62
CA GLY A 211 8.40 14.57 6.02
C GLY A 211 8.53 14.29 4.53
N TYR A 212 7.72 14.99 3.73
CA TYR A 212 7.69 14.87 2.27
C TYR A 212 8.16 16.17 1.58
N GLU A 213 9.05 16.94 2.23
CA GLU A 213 9.51 18.26 1.77
C GLU A 213 10.71 18.19 0.83
N GLY A 214 11.32 17.02 0.67
CA GLY A 214 12.40 16.79 -0.26
C GLY A 214 11.96 16.86 -1.71
N ARG A 215 12.96 16.77 -2.59
CA ARG A 215 12.78 16.99 -4.03
C ARG A 215 11.78 16.00 -4.61
N GLY A 216 10.69 16.54 -5.11
CA GLY A 216 9.53 15.80 -5.63
C GLY A 216 9.07 16.37 -6.96
N ASN A 217 7.91 15.92 -7.45
CA ASN A 217 7.43 16.22 -8.80
C ASN A 217 8.44 15.75 -9.88
N ILE A 218 8.88 14.49 -9.75
CA ILE A 218 9.89 13.88 -10.62
C ILE A 218 9.26 12.71 -11.37
N HIS A 219 9.42 12.68 -12.69
CA HIS A 219 8.73 11.73 -13.54
C HIS A 219 9.71 11.06 -14.52
N PHE A 220 9.82 9.75 -14.46
CA PHE A 220 10.56 8.95 -15.44
C PHE A 220 9.59 8.28 -16.40
N VAL A 221 9.86 8.41 -17.70
CA VAL A 221 9.03 7.86 -18.77
C VAL A 221 9.91 7.11 -19.77
N GLY A 222 9.65 5.81 -19.95
CA GLY A 222 10.40 4.98 -20.89
C GLY A 222 11.80 4.59 -20.42
N GLY A 223 12.59 4.04 -21.34
CA GLY A 223 13.97 3.64 -21.13
C GLY A 223 14.18 2.35 -20.34
N ILE A 224 15.43 1.91 -20.36
CA ILE A 224 15.91 0.70 -19.70
C ILE A 224 17.03 1.09 -18.73
N PHE A 225 16.89 0.73 -17.45
CA PHE A 225 17.91 0.89 -16.42
C PHE A 225 18.53 -0.49 -16.17
N ASP A 226 19.78 -0.69 -16.60
CA ASP A 226 20.44 -1.99 -16.60
C ASP A 226 21.59 -2.03 -15.59
N GLY A 227 21.57 -3.03 -14.70
CA GLY A 227 22.65 -3.28 -13.75
C GLY A 227 23.96 -3.73 -14.41
N ASN A 228 23.95 -3.94 -15.74
CA ASN A 228 25.12 -4.17 -16.58
C ASN A 228 25.93 -5.39 -16.10
N TYR A 229 25.21 -6.47 -15.76
CA TYR A 229 25.80 -7.67 -15.17
C TYR A 229 26.76 -8.39 -16.12
N GLU A 230 26.52 -8.35 -17.43
CA GLU A 230 27.45 -8.92 -18.43
C GLU A 230 28.84 -8.26 -18.41
N GLN A 231 28.95 -7.05 -17.85
CA GLN A 231 30.19 -6.30 -17.70
C GLN A 231 30.66 -6.26 -16.24
N ILE A 232 30.24 -7.22 -15.39
CA ILE A 232 30.59 -7.23 -13.96
C ILE A 232 32.10 -7.28 -13.72
N ASP A 233 32.87 -7.94 -14.59
CA ASP A 233 34.33 -7.99 -14.48
C ASP A 233 34.99 -6.63 -14.75
N LYS A 234 34.40 -5.82 -15.63
CA LYS A 234 34.88 -4.47 -15.97
C LYS A 234 34.42 -3.43 -14.95
N TYR A 235 33.21 -3.57 -14.42
CA TYR A 235 32.60 -2.66 -13.45
C TYR A 235 32.20 -3.43 -12.18
N PRO A 236 33.17 -3.90 -11.39
CA PRO A 236 32.92 -4.80 -10.26
C PRO A 236 32.05 -4.14 -9.19
N THR A 237 31.01 -4.85 -8.76
CA THR A 237 30.23 -4.52 -7.57
C THR A 237 29.63 -5.79 -6.98
N LYS A 238 29.33 -5.78 -5.68
CA LYS A 238 28.53 -6.82 -5.04
C LYS A 238 27.08 -6.41 -4.81
N ALA A 239 26.76 -5.12 -4.92
CA ALA A 239 25.42 -4.61 -4.73
C ALA A 239 25.29 -3.20 -5.29
N ALA A 240 24.16 -2.91 -5.94
CA ALA A 240 23.81 -1.57 -6.37
C ALA A 240 22.29 -1.45 -6.48
N ASN A 241 21.73 -0.36 -5.97
CA ASN A 241 20.36 0.02 -6.29
C ASN A 241 20.32 0.61 -7.72
N HIS A 242 19.17 0.61 -8.39
CA HIS A 242 19.03 1.46 -9.58
C HIS A 242 18.66 2.89 -9.17
N ILE A 243 17.56 3.07 -8.44
CA ILE A 243 17.07 4.39 -8.07
C ILE A 243 16.72 4.47 -6.59
N ASN A 244 17.28 5.47 -5.91
CA ASN A 244 16.99 5.79 -4.52
C ASN A 244 16.08 7.02 -4.43
N LEU A 245 15.05 6.97 -3.59
CA LEU A 245 14.18 8.10 -3.31
C LEU A 245 14.10 8.37 -1.80
N LYS A 246 14.23 9.63 -1.40
CA LYS A 246 14.06 10.10 -0.01
C LYS A 246 13.15 11.30 0.14
N HIS A 247 12.32 11.31 1.18
CA HIS A 247 11.54 12.47 1.64
C HIS A 247 10.75 13.19 0.54
N ALA A 248 10.25 12.47 -0.45
CA ALA A 248 9.69 13.09 -1.65
C ALA A 248 8.17 13.02 -1.71
N GLN A 249 7.60 13.77 -2.65
CA GLN A 249 6.22 13.58 -3.05
C GLN A 249 6.01 13.73 -4.54
N ASN A 250 4.97 13.09 -5.05
CA ASN A 250 4.57 13.14 -6.46
C ASN A 250 5.69 12.66 -7.40
N ILE A 251 5.99 11.36 -7.34
CA ILE A 251 6.98 10.73 -8.21
C ILE A 251 6.29 9.69 -9.09
N SER A 252 6.71 9.55 -10.35
CA SER A 252 6.23 8.44 -11.18
C SER A 252 7.29 7.79 -12.05
N PHE A 253 7.08 6.50 -12.29
CA PHE A 253 7.78 5.70 -13.30
C PHE A 253 6.71 5.12 -14.23
N THR A 254 6.83 5.38 -15.53
CA THR A 254 5.86 4.92 -16.54
C THR A 254 6.59 4.28 -17.71
N ASN A 255 6.23 3.05 -18.09
CA ASN A 255 6.84 2.33 -19.20
C ASN A 255 8.37 2.13 -19.09
N CYS A 256 8.92 2.16 -17.87
CA CYS A 256 10.34 1.91 -17.62
C CYS A 256 10.64 0.41 -17.49
N VAL A 257 11.84 0.00 -17.90
CA VAL A 257 12.37 -1.35 -17.67
C VAL A 257 13.54 -1.29 -16.69
N PHE A 258 13.45 -2.00 -15.58
CA PHE A 258 14.54 -2.20 -14.62
C PHE A 258 15.10 -3.61 -14.82
N ARG A 259 16.34 -3.69 -15.27
CA ARG A 259 16.92 -4.91 -15.83
C ARG A 259 18.20 -5.32 -15.10
N ASN A 260 18.32 -6.59 -14.76
CA ASN A 260 19.52 -7.22 -14.21
C ASN A 260 20.06 -6.56 -12.93
N VAL A 261 19.18 -6.37 -11.94
CA VAL A 261 19.52 -5.74 -10.66
C VAL A 261 20.53 -6.61 -9.88
N ILE A 262 21.50 -5.97 -9.25
CA ILE A 262 22.56 -6.67 -8.48
C ILE A 262 22.35 -6.46 -6.98
N SER A 263 21.97 -7.55 -6.31
CA SER A 263 21.78 -7.75 -4.87
C SER A 263 20.75 -6.91 -4.15
N TYR A 264 20.60 -5.62 -4.46
CA TYR A 264 19.66 -4.73 -3.77
C TYR A 264 18.40 -4.46 -4.59
N HIS A 265 18.01 -3.20 -4.77
CA HIS A 265 16.66 -2.81 -5.17
C HIS A 265 16.67 -2.13 -6.55
N ALA A 266 15.65 -2.39 -7.37
CA ALA A 266 15.41 -1.55 -8.53
C ALA A 266 14.98 -0.15 -8.06
N LEU A 267 13.99 -0.10 -7.16
CA LEU A 267 13.50 1.11 -6.52
C LEU A 267 13.60 0.98 -5.01
N ASP A 268 14.43 1.80 -4.39
CA ASP A 268 14.56 1.92 -2.94
C ASP A 268 13.86 3.21 -2.48
N VAL A 269 12.60 3.07 -2.05
CA VAL A 269 11.69 4.20 -1.80
C VAL A 269 11.53 4.44 -0.31
N ASN A 270 12.01 5.59 0.16
CA ASN A 270 12.10 5.89 1.59
C ASN A 270 11.37 7.20 1.93
N GLY A 271 10.23 7.10 2.62
CA GLY A 271 9.44 8.27 3.01
C GLY A 271 8.89 9.08 1.84
N VAL A 272 8.23 8.41 0.89
CA VAL A 272 7.64 9.05 -0.30
C VAL A 272 6.12 9.03 -0.27
N ARG A 273 5.48 10.16 -0.56
CA ARG A 273 4.03 10.25 -0.74
C ARG A 273 3.63 10.35 -2.20
N ASN A 274 2.54 9.71 -2.61
CA ASN A 274 2.00 9.86 -3.98
C ASN A 274 2.99 9.36 -5.05
N LEU A 275 3.45 8.11 -4.92
CA LEU A 275 4.27 7.41 -5.91
C LEU A 275 3.39 6.60 -6.86
N ARG A 276 3.67 6.68 -8.17
CA ARG A 276 3.04 5.84 -9.20
C ARG A 276 4.09 5.04 -9.97
N VAL A 277 4.00 3.73 -9.96
CA VAL A 277 4.80 2.84 -10.82
C VAL A 277 3.82 2.14 -11.74
N THR A 278 3.83 2.50 -13.02
CA THR A 278 2.78 2.10 -13.98
C THR A 278 3.39 1.50 -15.24
N ASP A 279 2.90 0.32 -15.64
CA ASP A 279 3.28 -0.36 -16.87
C ASP A 279 4.81 -0.58 -16.99
N CYS A 280 5.48 -0.81 -15.86
CA CYS A 280 6.93 -1.04 -15.79
C CYS A 280 7.28 -2.53 -15.81
N ILE A 281 8.49 -2.86 -16.24
CA ILE A 281 9.04 -4.22 -16.23
C ILE A 281 10.21 -4.29 -15.25
N PHE A 282 10.22 -5.28 -14.36
CA PHE A 282 11.32 -5.60 -13.46
C PHE A 282 11.81 -7.00 -13.82
N GLU A 283 12.95 -7.09 -14.49
CA GLU A 283 13.45 -8.36 -15.04
C GLU A 283 14.92 -8.61 -14.72
N GLY A 284 15.26 -9.82 -14.28
CA GLY A 284 16.65 -10.18 -13.98
C GLY A 284 17.14 -9.63 -12.65
N TYR A 285 17.61 -10.52 -11.79
CA TYR A 285 18.16 -10.24 -10.49
C TYR A 285 19.20 -11.31 -10.14
N ILE A 286 20.28 -10.87 -9.51
CA ILE A 286 21.27 -11.78 -8.93
C ILE A 286 21.67 -11.27 -7.56
N ASN A 287 21.78 -12.18 -6.60
CA ASN A 287 22.30 -11.85 -5.28
C ASN A 287 23.77 -12.24 -5.17
N LEU A 288 24.65 -11.24 -5.19
CA LEU A 288 26.09 -11.38 -4.96
C LEU A 288 26.49 -10.95 -3.53
N ALA A 289 25.53 -10.56 -2.70
CA ALA A 289 25.73 -10.18 -1.31
C ALA A 289 25.25 -11.29 -0.35
N ASP A 290 25.80 -11.33 0.86
CA ASP A 290 25.38 -12.28 1.91
C ASP A 290 24.03 -11.89 2.58
N LYS A 291 23.16 -11.17 1.86
CA LYS A 291 21.85 -10.70 2.34
C LYS A 291 20.74 -11.33 1.53
N THR A 292 19.76 -11.98 2.16
CA THR A 292 18.64 -12.64 1.45
C THR A 292 17.38 -11.76 1.43
N LYS A 293 16.44 -12.06 0.52
CA LYS A 293 15.07 -11.49 0.48
C LYS A 293 14.97 -9.98 0.19
N LYS A 294 15.65 -9.53 -0.86
CA LYS A 294 15.61 -8.14 -1.32
C LYS A 294 14.48 -7.91 -2.32
N GLU A 295 13.80 -6.78 -2.16
CA GLU A 295 12.65 -6.37 -2.97
C GLU A 295 13.08 -5.69 -4.28
N ALA A 296 12.38 -5.93 -5.38
CA ALA A 296 12.52 -5.08 -6.57
C ALA A 296 12.08 -3.64 -6.26
N ILE A 297 10.94 -3.49 -5.59
CA ILE A 297 10.43 -2.21 -5.07
C ILE A 297 10.33 -2.31 -3.56
N GLN A 298 11.26 -1.65 -2.87
CA GLN A 298 11.19 -1.48 -1.42
C GLN A 298 10.40 -0.22 -1.08
N LEU A 299 9.40 -0.34 -0.20
CA LEU A 299 8.65 0.78 0.37
C LEU A 299 8.95 0.87 1.87
N SER A 300 9.85 1.76 2.24
CA SER A 300 10.31 1.93 3.60
C SER A 300 10.07 3.34 4.14
N GLU A 301 10.06 3.46 5.45
CA GLU A 301 10.13 4.75 6.12
C GLU A 301 11.56 5.29 6.10
N TYR A 302 11.75 6.61 6.26
CA TYR A 302 13.08 7.20 6.29
C TYR A 302 13.71 7.15 7.69
N THR A 303 14.70 6.29 7.87
CA THR A 303 15.43 6.06 9.14
C THR A 303 16.93 5.89 8.89
N ARG A 304 17.72 5.79 9.98
CA ARG A 304 19.18 5.63 9.91
C ARG A 304 19.65 4.39 9.15
N ASP A 305 18.81 3.37 9.06
CA ASP A 305 19.16 2.06 8.49
C ASP A 305 18.65 1.87 7.04
N THR A 306 18.15 2.94 6.41
CA THR A 306 17.58 2.88 5.05
C THR A 306 18.65 3.09 3.96
N ILE A 307 18.65 4.26 3.32
CA ILE A 307 19.57 4.59 2.23
C ILE A 307 20.69 5.53 2.68
N ALA A 308 21.79 5.54 1.94
CA ALA A 308 22.89 6.46 2.17
C ALA A 308 22.50 7.92 1.86
N GLY A 309 23.10 8.86 2.60
CA GLY A 309 22.88 10.30 2.46
C GLY A 309 22.46 10.96 3.78
N GLU A 310 22.60 12.27 3.82
CA GLU A 310 22.06 13.12 4.88
C GLU A 310 20.53 13.22 4.74
N GLY A 311 19.87 13.54 5.86
CA GLY A 311 18.43 13.61 5.99
C GLY A 311 18.05 13.63 7.46
N TYR A 312 16.82 14.03 7.76
CA TYR A 312 16.33 13.93 9.13
C TYR A 312 15.61 12.61 9.30
N TYR A 313 16.19 11.72 10.11
CA TYR A 313 15.66 10.38 10.40
C TYR A 313 14.41 10.46 11.29
N ASP A 314 13.30 10.92 10.72
CA ASP A 314 12.04 11.19 11.40
C ASP A 314 11.03 10.03 11.29
N GLY A 315 11.40 8.96 10.58
CA GLY A 315 10.53 7.81 10.35
C GLY A 315 9.40 8.09 9.37
N THR A 316 9.51 9.09 8.49
CA THR A 316 8.47 9.38 7.50
C THR A 316 8.13 8.11 6.69
N PRO A 317 6.89 7.60 6.72
CA PRO A 317 6.50 6.42 5.95
C PRO A 317 6.22 6.77 4.48
N CYS A 318 6.27 5.79 3.60
CA CYS A 318 5.62 5.86 2.30
C CYS A 318 4.09 5.83 2.44
N LYS A 319 3.43 6.66 1.63
CA LYS A 319 1.96 6.80 1.64
C LYS A 319 1.39 7.07 0.25
N ASP A 320 0.17 6.60 -0.01
CA ASP A 320 -0.57 6.89 -1.25
C ASP A 320 0.20 6.36 -2.48
N ILE A 321 0.44 5.05 -2.49
CA ILE A 321 1.29 4.38 -3.48
C ILE A 321 0.44 3.55 -4.44
N ILE A 322 0.72 3.65 -5.73
CA ILE A 322 0.09 2.82 -6.77
C ILE A 322 1.17 2.11 -7.57
N ILE A 323 1.08 0.78 -7.61
CA ILE A 323 1.89 -0.09 -8.47
C ILE A 323 0.93 -0.86 -9.36
N LYS A 324 0.90 -0.54 -10.66
CA LYS A 324 -0.14 -1.00 -11.57
C LYS A 324 0.40 -1.41 -12.93
N GLY A 325 -0.10 -2.51 -13.49
CA GLY A 325 0.24 -2.92 -14.85
C GLY A 325 1.68 -3.41 -15.02
N CYS A 326 2.41 -3.60 -13.91
CA CYS A 326 3.82 -3.96 -13.94
C CYS A 326 4.01 -5.48 -14.12
N THR A 327 5.16 -5.87 -14.65
CA THR A 327 5.58 -7.27 -14.78
C THR A 327 6.89 -7.51 -14.04
N PHE A 328 6.94 -8.55 -13.22
CA PHE A 328 8.14 -9.01 -12.50
C PHE A 328 8.49 -10.41 -12.99
N LYS A 329 9.70 -10.60 -13.52
CA LYS A 329 10.11 -11.87 -14.15
C LYS A 329 11.63 -12.06 -14.17
N LYS A 330 12.09 -13.20 -14.69
CA LYS A 330 13.49 -13.40 -15.07
C LYS A 330 13.86 -12.55 -16.29
N SER A 331 15.15 -12.26 -16.45
CA SER A 331 15.67 -11.87 -17.76
C SER A 331 16.06 -13.13 -18.55
N ASP A 332 16.64 -12.92 -19.73
CA ASP A 332 17.30 -13.96 -20.52
C ASP A 332 18.60 -14.49 -19.88
N ILE A 333 19.20 -13.75 -18.93
CA ILE A 333 20.49 -14.12 -18.32
C ILE A 333 20.46 -14.29 -16.80
N LEU A 334 19.43 -13.78 -16.10
CA LEU A 334 19.33 -13.81 -14.64
C LEU A 334 17.92 -14.20 -14.18
N ASP A 335 17.82 -14.76 -12.98
CA ASP A 335 16.54 -15.11 -12.33
C ASP A 335 15.69 -13.88 -12.00
N ALA A 336 14.45 -14.07 -11.53
CA ALA A 336 13.61 -12.98 -11.05
C ALA A 336 14.06 -12.48 -9.67
N HIS A 337 13.50 -11.36 -9.21
CA HIS A 337 13.76 -10.86 -7.85
C HIS A 337 13.31 -11.85 -6.77
N THR A 338 13.97 -11.82 -5.60
CA THR A 338 13.55 -12.64 -4.46
C THR A 338 12.21 -12.21 -3.89
N VAL A 339 12.02 -10.90 -3.73
CA VAL A 339 10.73 -10.31 -3.41
C VAL A 339 10.39 -9.27 -4.48
N ALA A 340 9.16 -9.20 -4.97
CA ALA A 340 8.83 -8.18 -5.96
C ALA A 340 8.51 -6.82 -5.31
N VAL A 341 7.49 -6.76 -4.44
CA VAL A 341 7.09 -5.53 -3.75
C VAL A 341 7.01 -5.78 -2.25
N GLY A 342 7.64 -4.94 -1.44
CA GLY A 342 7.51 -5.09 0.01
C GLY A 342 8.42 -4.21 0.83
N ASN A 343 8.70 -4.69 2.03
CA ASN A 343 9.73 -4.17 2.91
C ASN A 343 10.26 -5.31 3.81
N HIS A 344 11.43 -5.12 4.38
CA HIS A 344 12.06 -6.00 5.38
C HIS A 344 12.53 -5.25 6.63
N LEU A 345 12.19 -3.97 6.74
CA LEU A 345 12.42 -3.12 7.91
C LEU A 345 11.10 -2.46 8.35
N SER A 346 11.06 -1.98 9.58
CA SER A 346 9.95 -1.19 10.10
C SER A 346 10.40 -0.31 11.27
N THR A 347 9.51 0.56 11.76
CA THR A 347 9.76 1.43 12.90
C THR A 347 8.53 1.48 13.78
N ASN A 348 8.68 1.45 15.10
CA ASN A 348 7.56 1.35 16.04
C ASN A 348 6.53 2.46 15.81
N ASP A 349 5.26 2.07 15.74
CA ASP A 349 4.10 2.96 15.51
C ASP A 349 4.09 3.72 14.18
N ILE A 350 4.97 3.33 13.25
CA ILE A 350 5.03 3.87 11.89
C ILE A 350 4.53 2.80 10.92
N TYR A 351 3.64 3.23 10.02
CA TYR A 351 2.95 2.34 9.10
C TYR A 351 3.00 2.91 7.69
N GLN A 352 3.54 2.13 6.76
CA GLN A 352 3.31 2.33 5.33
C GLN A 352 1.81 2.22 5.08
N SER A 353 1.23 3.16 4.32
CA SER A 353 -0.24 3.18 4.20
C SER A 353 -0.84 3.68 2.90
N ASN A 354 -2.07 3.24 2.63
CA ASN A 354 -2.79 3.52 1.39
C ASN A 354 -2.00 3.08 0.16
N ILE A 355 -1.79 1.77 0.04
CA ILE A 355 -0.98 1.16 -1.01
C ILE A 355 -1.88 0.27 -1.86
N THR A 356 -1.85 0.48 -3.18
CA THR A 356 -2.58 -0.32 -4.15
C THR A 356 -1.62 -0.99 -5.11
N ILE A 357 -1.65 -2.32 -5.16
CA ILE A 357 -0.89 -3.18 -6.05
C ILE A 357 -1.91 -3.91 -6.92
N SER A 358 -2.06 -3.48 -8.18
CA SER A 358 -3.15 -3.98 -9.03
C SER A 358 -2.79 -4.26 -10.47
N ASN A 359 -3.43 -5.25 -11.08
CA ASN A 359 -3.23 -5.58 -12.51
C ASN A 359 -1.75 -5.88 -12.85
N ASN A 360 -0.99 -6.44 -11.92
CA ASN A 360 0.42 -6.81 -12.13
C ASN A 360 0.56 -8.30 -12.43
N THR A 361 1.64 -8.67 -13.10
CA THR A 361 2.05 -10.07 -13.31
C THR A 361 3.35 -10.32 -12.55
N PHE A 362 3.32 -11.30 -11.64
CA PHE A 362 4.48 -11.81 -10.93
C PHE A 362 4.77 -13.22 -11.43
N GLU A 363 5.85 -13.39 -12.17
CA GLU A 363 6.22 -14.65 -12.82
C GLU A 363 7.59 -15.10 -12.33
N ASP A 364 7.68 -16.32 -11.80
CA ASP A 364 8.94 -16.94 -11.36
C ASP A 364 9.72 -16.13 -10.28
N VAL A 365 9.04 -15.23 -9.57
CA VAL A 365 9.60 -14.52 -8.39
C VAL A 365 10.06 -15.55 -7.36
N ILE A 366 11.32 -15.46 -6.93
CA ILE A 366 12.02 -16.59 -6.28
C ILE A 366 11.39 -16.97 -4.92
N GLU A 367 10.89 -16.01 -4.14
CA GLU A 367 10.25 -16.32 -2.86
C GLU A 367 8.86 -15.72 -2.71
N VAL A 368 8.73 -14.38 -2.74
CA VAL A 368 7.47 -13.71 -2.39
C VAL A 368 7.07 -12.65 -3.41
N GLY A 369 5.86 -12.71 -3.95
CA GLY A 369 5.35 -11.63 -4.81
C GLY A 369 5.19 -10.32 -4.04
N VAL A 370 4.27 -10.29 -3.08
CA VAL A 370 3.98 -9.08 -2.28
C VAL A 370 4.20 -9.36 -0.80
N ARG A 371 5.07 -8.58 -0.15
CA ARG A 371 5.45 -8.73 1.26
C ARG A 371 5.22 -7.46 2.07
N PRO A 372 3.97 -7.16 2.48
CA PRO A 372 3.71 -6.08 3.42
C PRO A 372 4.33 -6.41 4.78
N TYR A 373 5.14 -5.48 5.32
CA TYR A 373 5.80 -5.64 6.61
C TYR A 373 5.24 -4.60 7.57
N LYS A 374 4.18 -4.97 8.30
CA LYS A 374 3.39 -4.08 9.17
C LYS A 374 2.80 -2.85 8.44
N TRP A 375 2.05 -3.07 7.36
CA TRP A 375 1.40 -2.00 6.59
C TRP A 375 -0.07 -1.79 6.99
N LYS A 376 -0.67 -0.68 6.53
CA LYS A 376 -2.07 -0.31 6.83
C LYS A 376 -2.82 0.16 5.59
N ASN A 377 -4.05 -0.33 5.38
CA ASN A 377 -4.86 0.01 4.19
C ASN A 377 -4.12 -0.38 2.90
N VAL A 378 -4.03 -1.68 2.65
CA VAL A 378 -3.33 -2.27 1.51
C VAL A 378 -4.31 -3.01 0.64
N ARG A 379 -4.27 -2.73 -0.66
CA ARG A 379 -5.08 -3.35 -1.71
C ARG A 379 -4.18 -4.15 -2.62
N VAL A 380 -4.40 -5.46 -2.72
CA VAL A 380 -3.74 -6.34 -3.68
C VAL A 380 -4.82 -6.95 -4.54
N GLU A 381 -5.04 -6.36 -5.71
CA GLU A 381 -6.28 -6.57 -6.49
C GLU A 381 -6.00 -6.89 -7.95
N ASN A 382 -6.64 -7.91 -8.53
CA ASN A 382 -6.53 -8.22 -9.97
C ASN A 382 -5.11 -8.59 -10.43
N ASN A 383 -4.27 -9.20 -9.60
CA ASN A 383 -2.91 -9.60 -9.98
C ASN A 383 -2.83 -11.08 -10.37
N SER A 384 -1.83 -11.43 -11.17
CA SER A 384 -1.48 -12.81 -11.50
C SER A 384 -0.15 -13.19 -10.85
N PHE A 385 -0.16 -14.21 -10.00
CA PHE A 385 1.03 -14.82 -9.38
C PHE A 385 1.25 -16.19 -10.00
N ILE A 386 2.28 -16.32 -10.83
CA ILE A 386 2.56 -17.50 -11.65
C ILE A 386 3.89 -18.10 -11.21
N ARG A 387 3.85 -19.33 -10.68
CA ARG A 387 5.03 -20.06 -10.16
C ARG A 387 5.80 -19.27 -9.09
N VAL A 388 5.07 -18.51 -8.27
CA VAL A 388 5.62 -17.80 -7.11
C VAL A 388 5.40 -18.66 -5.86
N PRO A 389 6.44 -19.07 -5.11
CA PRO A 389 6.27 -19.95 -3.95
C PRO A 389 5.28 -19.40 -2.91
N GLN A 390 5.39 -18.10 -2.62
CA GLN A 390 4.47 -17.36 -1.74
C GLN A 390 3.90 -16.15 -2.48
N GLY A 391 2.61 -16.19 -2.86
CA GLY A 391 2.00 -15.07 -3.58
C GLY A 391 2.02 -13.78 -2.76
N ILE A 392 1.36 -13.81 -1.59
CA ILE A 392 1.29 -12.67 -0.67
C ILE A 392 1.69 -13.12 0.74
N ARG A 393 2.63 -12.40 1.37
CA ARG A 393 3.08 -12.64 2.75
C ARG A 393 2.97 -11.39 3.60
N VAL A 394 1.90 -11.28 4.39
CA VAL A 394 1.75 -10.22 5.40
C VAL A 394 2.56 -10.60 6.65
N SER A 395 3.56 -9.78 6.93
CA SER A 395 4.48 -9.97 8.05
C SER A 395 4.22 -8.96 9.16
N SER A 396 4.56 -9.36 10.38
CA SER A 396 4.53 -8.53 11.59
C SER A 396 5.89 -8.49 12.25
N VAL A 397 6.05 -7.56 13.18
CA VAL A 397 7.31 -7.29 13.87
C VAL A 397 7.26 -7.86 15.28
N GLY A 398 8.32 -8.57 15.68
CA GLY A 398 8.50 -9.05 17.05
C GLY A 398 9.06 -7.96 17.98
N PRO A 399 8.91 -8.08 19.31
CA PRO A 399 9.29 -7.02 20.25
C PRO A 399 10.80 -6.72 20.32
N ASN A 400 11.64 -7.68 19.93
CA ASN A 400 13.10 -7.57 19.99
C ASN A 400 13.74 -7.32 18.61
N ASP A 401 12.92 -7.12 17.58
CA ASP A 401 13.38 -6.78 16.24
C ASP A 401 13.89 -5.32 16.24
N VAL A 402 14.95 -5.02 15.49
CA VAL A 402 15.36 -3.63 15.23
C VAL A 402 14.19 -2.83 14.64
N SER A 403 13.33 -3.52 13.90
CA SER A 403 12.12 -2.97 13.30
C SER A 403 11.03 -2.56 14.31
N ALA A 404 11.22 -2.89 15.59
CA ALA A 404 10.37 -2.49 16.71
C ALA A 404 10.95 -1.30 17.48
N GLN A 405 12.05 -0.69 17.04
CA GLN A 405 12.59 0.51 17.68
C GLN A 405 11.78 1.74 17.25
N ALA A 406 11.69 2.74 18.13
CA ALA A 406 11.22 4.07 17.76
C ALA A 406 12.23 4.75 16.82
N PRO A 407 11.85 5.84 16.12
CA PRO A 407 12.74 6.52 15.15
C PRO A 407 14.10 6.95 15.71
N ASP A 408 14.18 7.22 17.01
CA ASP A 408 15.42 7.59 17.69
C ASP A 408 16.34 6.39 18.03
N GLY A 409 15.90 5.16 17.71
CA GLY A 409 16.59 3.90 17.99
C GLY A 409 16.22 3.26 19.33
N THR A 410 15.30 3.84 20.11
CA THR A 410 14.91 3.27 21.40
C THR A 410 14.03 2.02 21.23
N PRO A 411 14.33 0.87 21.88
CA PRO A 411 13.51 -0.33 21.76
C PRO A 411 12.10 -0.14 22.35
N SER A 412 11.04 -0.43 21.57
CA SER A 412 9.66 -0.41 22.10
C SER A 412 9.35 -1.61 23.01
N ASN A 413 10.04 -2.74 22.79
CA ASN A 413 9.76 -4.03 23.42
C ASN A 413 8.31 -4.51 23.21
N GLN A 414 7.62 -4.08 22.15
CA GLN A 414 6.26 -4.50 21.82
C GLN A 414 6.19 -5.08 20.40
N PRO A 415 5.53 -6.24 20.20
CA PRO A 415 5.25 -6.70 18.85
C PRO A 415 4.24 -5.75 18.19
N GLN A 416 4.30 -5.65 16.85
CA GLN A 416 3.34 -4.86 16.09
C GLN A 416 2.96 -5.53 14.77
N ALA A 417 1.71 -5.35 14.35
CA ALA A 417 1.14 -5.94 13.14
C ALA A 417 0.32 -4.91 12.37
N GLY A 418 0.15 -5.15 11.07
CA GLY A 418 -0.62 -4.27 10.18
C GLY A 418 -2.13 -4.47 10.28
N SER A 419 -2.89 -3.68 9.50
CA SER A 419 -4.36 -3.78 9.44
C SER A 419 -4.95 -3.33 8.10
N MET A 420 -6.20 -3.71 7.82
CA MET A 420 -6.96 -3.34 6.61
C MET A 420 -6.27 -3.83 5.33
N TYR A 421 -6.30 -5.16 5.14
CA TYR A 421 -5.79 -5.82 3.95
C TYR A 421 -6.96 -6.28 3.08
N PHE A 422 -7.03 -5.79 1.85
CA PHE A 422 -8.02 -6.18 0.85
C PHE A 422 -7.30 -6.93 -0.27
N ILE A 423 -7.49 -8.24 -0.32
CA ILE A 423 -6.84 -9.15 -1.26
C ILE A 423 -7.93 -9.76 -2.14
N THR A 424 -8.16 -9.16 -3.30
CA THR A 424 -9.34 -9.47 -4.12
C THR A 424 -9.03 -9.78 -5.56
N ASN A 425 -9.78 -10.74 -6.14
CA ASN A 425 -9.71 -11.07 -7.56
C ASN A 425 -8.29 -11.38 -8.08
N ASN A 426 -7.43 -12.01 -7.27
CA ASN A 426 -6.10 -12.42 -7.72
C ASN A 426 -6.12 -13.87 -8.21
N PHE A 427 -5.25 -14.16 -9.18
CA PHE A 427 -5.02 -15.48 -9.72
C PHE A 427 -3.67 -16.00 -9.25
N PHE A 428 -3.65 -17.10 -8.51
CA PHE A 428 -2.45 -17.79 -8.06
C PHE A 428 -2.34 -19.12 -8.80
N SER A 429 -1.30 -19.30 -9.60
CA SER A 429 -1.08 -20.50 -10.41
C SER A 429 0.27 -21.12 -10.12
N GLU A 430 0.28 -22.45 -9.94
CA GLU A 430 1.50 -23.25 -9.76
C GLU A 430 2.37 -22.80 -8.58
N TYR A 431 1.78 -22.20 -7.55
CA TYR A 431 2.50 -21.85 -6.32
C TYR A 431 2.79 -23.13 -5.51
N LYS A 432 3.89 -23.13 -4.75
CA LYS A 432 4.39 -24.33 -4.06
C LYS A 432 4.17 -24.33 -2.55
N GLU A 433 4.06 -23.16 -1.92
CA GLU A 433 3.98 -23.04 -0.46
C GLU A 433 2.67 -22.37 -0.01
N PHE A 434 2.47 -21.10 -0.39
CA PHE A 434 1.31 -20.34 0.08
C PHE A 434 0.75 -19.43 -1.01
N GLY A 435 -0.56 -19.47 -1.24
CA GLY A 435 -1.21 -18.42 -2.01
C GLY A 435 -1.13 -17.09 -1.23
N ILE A 436 -1.71 -17.11 -0.03
CA ILE A 436 -1.71 -16.01 0.93
C ILE A 436 -1.29 -16.53 2.30
N SER A 437 -0.32 -15.87 2.92
CA SER A 437 0.08 -16.12 4.31
C SER A 437 0.06 -14.83 5.13
N ILE A 438 -0.55 -14.88 6.31
CA ILE A 438 -0.73 -13.71 7.19
C ILE A 438 -0.33 -14.08 8.61
N TYR A 439 0.72 -13.41 9.09
CA TYR A 439 1.33 -13.69 10.38
C TYR A 439 1.29 -12.47 11.29
N GLY A 440 0.48 -12.53 12.35
CA GLY A 440 0.71 -11.73 13.56
C GLY A 440 1.90 -12.26 14.38
N ASN A 441 2.17 -11.65 15.52
CA ASN A 441 3.30 -12.01 16.37
C ASN A 441 2.85 -12.18 17.83
N GLN A 442 3.33 -13.22 18.52
CA GLN A 442 3.24 -13.33 19.96
C GLN A 442 4.59 -13.74 20.53
N THR A 443 5.12 -12.93 21.45
CA THR A 443 6.40 -13.19 22.13
C THR A 443 6.24 -12.83 23.60
N SER A 444 6.61 -13.74 24.50
CA SER A 444 6.51 -13.54 25.96
C SER A 444 5.12 -13.05 26.43
N GLY A 445 4.05 -13.59 25.85
CA GLY A 445 2.66 -13.25 26.17
C GLY A 445 2.13 -11.94 25.57
N LYS A 446 2.99 -11.10 24.96
CA LYS A 446 2.57 -9.90 24.22
C LYS A 446 2.15 -10.30 22.82
N THR A 447 0.98 -9.84 22.38
CA THR A 447 0.36 -10.27 21.12
C THR A 447 0.06 -9.08 20.21
N ALA A 448 0.52 -9.15 18.97
CA ALA A 448 0.11 -8.27 17.88
C ALA A 448 -0.68 -9.09 16.85
N LEU A 449 -1.98 -8.80 16.74
CA LEU A 449 -2.86 -9.42 15.76
C LEU A 449 -2.86 -8.62 14.46
N VAL A 450 -2.82 -9.29 13.31
CA VAL A 450 -3.17 -8.65 12.03
C VAL A 450 -4.68 -8.49 11.98
N LYS A 451 -5.18 -7.28 11.73
CA LYS A 451 -6.62 -6.97 11.83
C LYS A 451 -7.24 -6.58 10.49
N ASP A 452 -8.53 -6.82 10.36
CA ASP A 452 -9.37 -6.33 9.27
C ASP A 452 -8.85 -6.82 7.90
N VAL A 453 -9.07 -8.10 7.63
CA VAL A 453 -8.56 -8.78 6.44
C VAL A 453 -9.72 -9.28 5.59
N MET A 454 -9.72 -8.96 4.31
CA MET A 454 -10.65 -9.47 3.31
C MET A 454 -9.88 -10.21 2.22
N ILE A 455 -10.18 -11.50 2.04
CA ILE A 455 -9.66 -12.38 1.00
C ILE A 455 -10.86 -12.84 0.18
N LYS A 456 -11.09 -12.20 -0.98
CA LYS A 456 -12.33 -12.37 -1.73
C LYS A 456 -12.12 -12.60 -3.23
N ASP A 457 -12.93 -13.47 -3.84
CA ASP A 457 -12.95 -13.66 -5.31
C ASP A 457 -11.60 -14.12 -5.89
N ASN A 458 -10.70 -14.72 -5.10
CA ASN A 458 -9.41 -15.19 -5.59
C ASN A 458 -9.52 -16.63 -6.12
N VAL A 459 -8.64 -16.96 -7.07
CA VAL A 459 -8.50 -18.32 -7.62
C VAL A 459 -7.10 -18.84 -7.27
N PHE A 460 -7.05 -20.00 -6.63
CA PHE A 460 -5.83 -20.66 -6.20
C PHE A 460 -5.68 -22.01 -6.89
N ASN A 461 -4.63 -22.17 -7.69
CA ASN A 461 -4.27 -23.42 -8.34
C ASN A 461 -2.88 -23.85 -7.86
N CYS A 462 -2.82 -24.92 -7.07
CA CYS A 462 -1.59 -25.39 -6.45
C CYS A 462 -1.27 -26.84 -6.83
N ASP A 463 -0.08 -27.09 -7.37
CA ASP A 463 0.35 -28.42 -7.76
C ASP A 463 1.12 -29.17 -6.65
N ASN A 464 1.22 -28.60 -5.44
CA ASN A 464 1.90 -29.21 -4.29
C ASN A 464 0.92 -29.62 -3.19
N LYS A 465 0.45 -30.88 -3.24
CA LYS A 465 -0.47 -31.45 -2.23
C LYS A 465 0.17 -31.75 -0.87
N SER A 466 1.49 -31.64 -0.74
CA SER A 466 2.21 -31.94 0.52
C SER A 466 2.45 -30.70 1.38
N VAL A 467 2.59 -29.53 0.76
CA VAL A 467 2.91 -28.27 1.45
C VAL A 467 1.90 -27.17 1.16
N GLY A 468 1.44 -27.03 -0.07
CA GLY A 468 0.75 -25.85 -0.57
C GLY A 468 -0.58 -25.52 0.14
N GLU A 469 -0.69 -24.38 0.80
CA GLU A 469 -1.94 -23.92 1.42
C GLU A 469 -2.43 -22.64 0.71
N ALA A 470 -3.71 -22.57 0.32
CA ALA A 470 -4.22 -21.37 -0.35
C ALA A 470 -4.22 -20.15 0.58
N VAL A 471 -4.71 -20.31 1.81
CA VAL A 471 -4.74 -19.26 2.83
C VAL A 471 -4.23 -19.81 4.17
N ASN A 472 -3.16 -19.22 4.69
CA ASN A 472 -2.60 -19.51 6.01
C ASN A 472 -2.71 -18.29 6.92
N LEU A 473 -3.50 -18.40 7.99
CA LEU A 473 -3.77 -17.33 8.95
C LEU A 473 -3.18 -17.69 10.31
N ARG A 474 -2.42 -16.78 10.91
CA ARG A 474 -1.89 -16.95 12.25
C ARG A 474 -1.96 -15.63 12.99
N LEU A 475 -2.61 -15.63 14.16
CA LEU A 475 -2.81 -14.43 14.97
C LEU A 475 -3.52 -13.31 14.20
N CYS A 476 -4.66 -13.64 13.59
CA CYS A 476 -5.47 -12.68 12.84
C CYS A 476 -6.79 -12.37 13.55
N GLN A 477 -7.34 -11.19 13.31
CA GLN A 477 -8.64 -10.79 13.83
C GLN A 477 -9.50 -10.10 12.77
N ASN A 478 -10.81 -10.37 12.78
CA ASN A 478 -11.77 -9.82 11.82
C ASN A 478 -11.36 -10.16 10.37
N VAL A 479 -11.36 -11.45 10.06
CA VAL A 479 -10.96 -11.99 8.75
C VAL A 479 -12.18 -12.51 7.99
N GLN A 480 -12.27 -12.18 6.72
CA GLN A 480 -13.26 -12.68 5.78
C GLN A 480 -12.55 -13.40 4.63
N VAL A 481 -12.80 -14.70 4.46
CA VAL A 481 -12.36 -15.53 3.33
C VAL A 481 -13.60 -15.92 2.56
N LYS A 482 -13.93 -15.19 1.50
CA LYS A 482 -15.23 -15.30 0.82
C LYS A 482 -15.14 -15.50 -0.69
N ASP A 483 -16.02 -16.31 -1.24
CA ASP A 483 -16.20 -16.43 -2.70
C ASP A 483 -14.91 -16.82 -3.46
N ASN A 484 -13.96 -17.50 -2.79
CA ASN A 484 -12.72 -17.95 -3.43
C ASN A 484 -12.87 -19.34 -4.03
N THR A 485 -12.11 -19.62 -5.08
CA THR A 485 -11.97 -20.96 -5.67
C THR A 485 -10.58 -21.51 -5.38
N VAL A 486 -10.50 -22.67 -4.74
CA VAL A 486 -9.25 -23.38 -4.49
C VAL A 486 -9.28 -24.71 -5.24
N ASN A 487 -8.33 -24.89 -6.16
CA ASN A 487 -8.13 -26.11 -6.90
C ASN A 487 -6.77 -26.70 -6.50
N GLN A 488 -6.81 -27.92 -5.97
CA GLN A 488 -5.62 -28.66 -5.54
C GLN A 488 -4.84 -27.96 -4.40
N GLY A 489 -3.61 -28.41 -4.16
CA GLY A 489 -2.82 -28.07 -2.98
C GLY A 489 -3.10 -28.97 -1.79
N ARG A 490 -2.40 -28.73 -0.69
CA ARG A 490 -2.55 -29.45 0.58
C ARG A 490 -3.86 -29.09 1.27
N ARG A 491 -4.14 -27.79 1.41
CA ARG A 491 -5.33 -27.24 2.11
C ARG A 491 -5.84 -25.95 1.49
N ALA A 492 -7.12 -25.65 1.71
CA ALA A 492 -7.68 -24.36 1.35
C ALA A 492 -7.40 -23.29 2.43
N VAL A 493 -7.91 -23.46 3.65
CA VAL A 493 -7.73 -22.48 4.72
C VAL A 493 -7.22 -23.14 5.99
N ARG A 494 -6.10 -22.63 6.49
CA ARG A 494 -5.59 -22.92 7.83
C ARG A 494 -5.62 -21.67 8.69
N PHE A 495 -6.04 -21.80 9.94
CA PHE A 495 -6.03 -20.68 10.89
C PHE A 495 -5.55 -21.11 12.28
N LEU A 496 -4.79 -20.25 12.97
CA LEU A 496 -4.25 -20.55 14.29
C LEU A 496 -4.22 -19.30 15.18
N GLY A 497 -4.81 -19.38 16.38
CA GLY A 497 -4.89 -18.25 17.32
C GLY A 497 -5.66 -17.06 16.77
N CYS A 498 -6.65 -17.29 15.91
CA CYS A 498 -7.44 -16.26 15.24
C CYS A 498 -8.75 -15.97 16.00
N ASN A 499 -9.28 -14.75 15.80
CA ASN A 499 -10.51 -14.29 16.43
C ASN A 499 -11.42 -13.60 15.42
N ILE A 500 -12.68 -14.01 15.30
CA ILE A 500 -13.63 -13.48 14.30
C ILE A 500 -13.13 -13.80 12.89
N VAL A 501 -13.41 -15.01 12.43
CA VAL A 501 -13.07 -15.49 11.08
C VAL A 501 -14.31 -16.01 10.39
N ALA A 502 -14.64 -15.48 9.22
CA ALA A 502 -15.73 -15.93 8.37
C ALA A 502 -15.17 -16.56 7.09
N ILE A 503 -15.42 -17.85 6.88
CA ILE A 503 -15.07 -18.63 5.69
C ILE A 503 -16.37 -18.97 4.99
N GLU A 504 -16.73 -18.23 3.95
CA GLU A 504 -18.08 -18.27 3.36
C GLU A 504 -18.08 -18.40 1.84
N ASN A 505 -18.99 -19.21 1.28
CA ASN A 505 -19.20 -19.34 -0.16
C ASN A 505 -17.94 -19.73 -0.97
N ASN A 506 -16.95 -20.38 -0.36
CA ASN A 506 -15.77 -20.83 -1.10
C ASN A 506 -16.05 -22.15 -1.80
N THR A 507 -15.44 -22.32 -2.97
CA THR A 507 -15.40 -23.59 -3.71
C THR A 507 -14.02 -24.21 -3.53
N VAL A 508 -13.96 -25.43 -2.99
CA VAL A 508 -12.70 -26.14 -2.75
C VAL A 508 -12.72 -27.48 -3.48
N ASN A 509 -11.76 -27.71 -4.35
CA ASN A 509 -11.65 -28.90 -5.19
C ASN A 509 -10.33 -29.64 -4.95
N ASP A 510 -10.41 -30.94 -4.69
CA ASP A 510 -9.29 -31.90 -4.77
C ASP A 510 -8.04 -31.55 -3.91
N VAL A 511 -8.27 -31.13 -2.66
CA VAL A 511 -7.17 -30.83 -1.72
C VAL A 511 -6.60 -32.10 -1.08
N GLY A 512 -5.29 -32.11 -0.85
CA GLY A 512 -4.53 -33.26 -0.37
C GLY A 512 -4.86 -33.70 1.06
N THR A 513 -5.28 -32.79 1.95
CA THR A 513 -5.71 -33.15 3.30
C THR A 513 -7.10 -32.58 3.64
N GLU A 514 -7.16 -31.46 4.35
CA GLU A 514 -8.39 -30.84 4.82
C GLU A 514 -8.66 -29.55 4.03
N ALA A 515 -9.92 -29.26 3.74
CA ALA A 515 -10.27 -27.97 3.14
C ALA A 515 -10.09 -26.87 4.18
N PHE A 516 -10.73 -26.99 5.34
CA PHE A 516 -10.63 -26.03 6.43
C PHE A 516 -10.09 -26.70 7.69
N PHE A 517 -9.00 -26.17 8.22
CA PHE A 517 -8.22 -26.82 9.26
C PHE A 517 -7.77 -25.84 10.33
N ASN A 518 -7.95 -26.25 11.58
CA ASN A 518 -7.12 -25.74 12.66
C ASN A 518 -6.74 -26.87 13.63
N GLU A 519 -5.68 -26.63 14.38
CA GLU A 519 -5.25 -27.48 15.50
C GLU A 519 -5.15 -26.63 16.78
N LYS A 520 -4.86 -27.27 17.91
CA LYS A 520 -4.53 -26.55 19.15
C LYS A 520 -3.43 -25.51 18.89
N SER A 521 -3.72 -24.28 19.25
CA SER A 521 -2.76 -23.18 19.12
C SER A 521 -1.55 -23.36 20.03
N THR A 522 -0.37 -23.05 19.51
CA THR A 522 0.87 -22.99 20.32
C THR A 522 0.99 -21.68 21.09
N PHE A 523 0.03 -20.77 20.96
CA PHE A 523 0.02 -19.48 21.63
C PHE A 523 -0.65 -19.54 23.00
N THR A 524 -0.35 -18.56 23.85
CA THR A 524 -0.87 -18.48 25.21
C THR A 524 -1.98 -17.45 25.36
N GLY A 525 -2.64 -17.47 26.51
CA GLY A 525 -3.70 -16.52 26.87
C GLY A 525 -4.95 -16.73 26.01
N LEU A 526 -5.53 -15.65 25.50
CA LEU A 526 -6.70 -15.77 24.63
C LEU A 526 -6.36 -16.60 23.39
N GLN A 527 -5.19 -16.41 22.78
CA GLN A 527 -4.83 -17.04 21.50
C GLN A 527 -4.56 -18.56 21.59
N GLU A 528 -4.67 -19.19 22.77
CA GLU A 528 -4.72 -20.67 22.88
C GLU A 528 -5.93 -21.25 22.14
N PHE A 529 -7.02 -20.49 22.04
CA PHE A 529 -8.24 -20.87 21.32
C PHE A 529 -8.46 -19.99 20.10
N ASN A 530 -8.97 -20.61 19.03
CA ASN A 530 -9.65 -19.86 17.98
C ASN A 530 -11.05 -19.48 18.47
N ARG A 531 -11.53 -18.26 18.17
CA ARG A 531 -12.86 -17.79 18.61
C ARG A 531 -13.66 -17.12 17.52
N HIS A 532 -14.99 -17.21 17.62
CA HIS A 532 -15.91 -16.55 16.68
C HIS A 532 -15.64 -17.00 15.25
N ILE A 533 -15.71 -18.31 15.02
CA ILE A 533 -15.39 -18.93 13.73
C ILE A 533 -16.68 -19.30 13.01
N HIS A 534 -16.85 -18.79 11.79
CA HIS A 534 -18.02 -18.99 10.95
C HIS A 534 -17.58 -19.68 9.66
N ILE A 535 -18.06 -20.90 9.41
CA ILE A 535 -17.76 -21.68 8.20
C ILE A 535 -19.09 -22.01 7.54
N ASN A 536 -19.52 -21.18 6.59
CA ASN A 536 -20.89 -21.21 6.08
C ASN A 536 -20.96 -21.34 4.55
N ASN A 537 -21.91 -22.12 4.05
CA ASN A 537 -22.27 -22.16 2.63
C ASN A 537 -21.09 -22.51 1.68
N ASN A 538 -20.08 -23.25 2.14
CA ASN A 538 -18.98 -23.65 1.29
C ASN A 538 -19.32 -24.93 0.51
N PHE A 539 -18.81 -25.02 -0.72
CA PHE A 539 -18.86 -26.21 -1.54
C PHE A 539 -17.48 -26.88 -1.55
N ILE A 540 -17.39 -28.07 -0.99
CA ILE A 540 -16.13 -28.82 -0.85
C ILE A 540 -16.28 -30.11 -1.65
N ASN A 541 -15.40 -30.34 -2.61
CA ASN A 541 -15.43 -31.51 -3.49
C ASN A 541 -14.05 -32.16 -3.57
N GLY A 542 -13.88 -33.28 -2.88
CA GLY A 542 -12.63 -34.02 -2.85
C GLY A 542 -11.68 -33.48 -1.78
N THR A 543 -11.55 -34.22 -0.68
CA THR A 543 -10.50 -33.98 0.33
C THR A 543 -9.79 -35.29 0.64
N GLY A 544 -8.46 -35.26 0.78
CA GLY A 544 -7.70 -36.47 1.08
C GLY A 544 -7.95 -37.02 2.48
N LYS A 545 -8.26 -36.14 3.46
CA LYS A 545 -8.63 -36.48 4.84
C LYS A 545 -9.99 -35.89 5.19
N ASN A 546 -10.15 -35.41 6.43
CA ASN A 546 -11.36 -34.72 6.89
C ASN A 546 -11.64 -33.48 6.03
N SER A 547 -12.87 -33.17 5.67
CA SER A 547 -13.12 -31.92 4.92
C SER A 547 -12.99 -30.69 5.80
N ILE A 548 -13.63 -30.71 6.98
CA ILE A 548 -13.52 -29.65 7.99
C ILE A 548 -13.00 -30.30 9.28
N PHE A 549 -11.89 -29.79 9.81
CA PHE A 549 -11.39 -30.21 11.11
C PHE A 549 -11.11 -29.00 12.00
N LEU A 550 -11.83 -28.94 13.12
CA LEU A 550 -11.66 -27.91 14.14
C LEU A 550 -11.26 -28.51 15.48
N GLU A 551 -10.29 -27.87 16.12
CA GLU A 551 -9.79 -28.28 17.43
C GLU A 551 -9.59 -27.06 18.36
N TYR A 552 -9.95 -27.13 19.64
CA TYR A 552 -9.76 -26.00 20.58
C TYR A 552 -10.39 -24.68 20.07
N VAL A 553 -11.63 -24.76 19.58
CA VAL A 553 -12.39 -23.60 19.09
C VAL A 553 -13.52 -23.25 20.04
N LYS A 554 -13.75 -21.94 20.27
CA LYS A 554 -14.93 -21.46 21.00
C LYS A 554 -15.82 -20.54 20.17
N ASN A 555 -17.12 -20.52 20.42
CA ASN A 555 -18.08 -19.65 19.75
C ASN A 555 -18.02 -19.83 18.23
N PHE A 556 -18.47 -20.96 17.71
CA PHE A 556 -18.35 -21.26 16.28
C PHE A 556 -19.66 -21.72 15.64
N PHE A 557 -19.76 -21.53 14.33
CA PHE A 557 -20.87 -21.94 13.50
C PHE A 557 -20.34 -22.62 12.23
N ILE A 558 -20.76 -23.87 11.99
CA ILE A 558 -20.48 -24.59 10.75
C ILE A 558 -21.83 -24.88 10.11
N ARG A 559 -22.21 -24.10 9.09
CA ARG A 559 -23.58 -24.14 8.55
C ARG A 559 -23.65 -24.33 7.05
N ASN A 560 -24.62 -25.13 6.61
CA ASN A 560 -25.04 -25.22 5.21
C ASN A 560 -23.89 -25.54 4.24
N ASN A 561 -22.86 -26.26 4.69
CA ASN A 561 -21.77 -26.68 3.81
C ASN A 561 -22.19 -27.94 3.05
N VAL A 562 -21.81 -28.00 1.78
CA VAL A 562 -22.03 -29.12 0.87
C VAL A 562 -20.68 -29.79 0.65
N ILE A 563 -20.51 -31.00 1.18
CA ILE A 563 -19.25 -31.75 1.18
C ILE A 563 -19.44 -33.01 0.34
N ASN A 564 -18.66 -33.13 -0.73
CA ASN A 564 -18.63 -34.29 -1.61
C ASN A 564 -17.26 -34.96 -1.56
N ASN A 565 -17.26 -36.28 -1.46
CA ASN A 565 -16.06 -37.12 -1.53
C ASN A 565 -14.97 -36.72 -0.52
N PRO A 566 -15.26 -36.68 0.79
CA PRO A 566 -14.20 -36.63 1.80
C PRO A 566 -13.40 -37.93 1.82
N ASN A 567 -12.26 -37.92 2.52
CA ASN A 567 -11.43 -39.09 2.81
C ASN A 567 -10.98 -39.90 1.57
N GLN A 568 -10.47 -39.22 0.54
CA GLN A 568 -10.10 -39.90 -0.72
C GLN A 568 -8.73 -40.60 -0.68
N VAL A 569 -7.87 -40.29 0.29
CA VAL A 569 -6.46 -40.74 0.31
C VAL A 569 -6.16 -41.66 1.49
N ASP A 570 -7.06 -41.79 2.47
CA ASP A 570 -6.72 -42.49 3.71
C ASP A 570 -7.22 -43.94 3.80
N ALA A 571 -6.25 -44.85 3.83
CA ALA A 571 -6.32 -46.22 4.31
C ALA A 571 -5.74 -46.30 5.75
N SER A 572 -5.98 -45.29 6.59
CA SER A 572 -5.52 -45.30 7.99
C SER A 572 -6.54 -45.95 8.93
N SER A 573 -6.05 -46.44 10.07
CA SER A 573 -6.89 -46.91 11.18
C SER A 573 -7.57 -45.76 11.96
N VAL A 574 -7.32 -44.50 11.57
CA VAL A 574 -7.89 -43.32 12.23
C VAL A 574 -9.15 -42.93 11.47
N PRO A 575 -10.32 -42.88 12.13
CA PRO A 575 -11.55 -42.53 11.43
C PRO A 575 -11.47 -41.15 10.77
N ARG A 576 -11.87 -41.04 9.50
CA ARG A 576 -11.90 -39.81 8.71
C ARG A 576 -13.24 -39.62 8.00
N GLY A 577 -13.64 -38.37 7.77
CA GLY A 577 -14.95 -38.10 7.18
C GLY A 577 -15.22 -36.64 6.85
N GLY A 578 -16.48 -36.21 6.97
CA GLY A 578 -16.89 -34.84 6.63
C GLY A 578 -16.36 -33.80 7.61
N ILE A 579 -17.02 -33.69 8.76
CA ILE A 579 -16.74 -32.65 9.77
C ILE A 579 -16.26 -33.32 11.06
N TYR A 580 -15.07 -32.93 11.53
CA TYR A 580 -14.52 -33.43 12.79
C TYR A 580 -14.25 -32.29 13.77
N LEU A 581 -14.78 -32.41 14.98
CA LEU A 581 -14.59 -31.48 16.10
C LEU A 581 -13.91 -32.17 17.29
N ALA A 582 -12.88 -31.53 17.84
CA ALA A 582 -12.19 -31.98 19.05
C ALA A 582 -12.02 -30.82 20.05
N ASN A 583 -12.31 -31.02 21.34
CA ASN A 583 -12.03 -30.03 22.38
C ASN A 583 -12.63 -28.62 22.12
N CYS A 584 -13.77 -28.56 21.40
CA CYS A 584 -14.46 -27.32 21.08
C CYS A 584 -15.57 -27.01 22.11
N ASP A 585 -15.92 -25.73 22.24
CA ASP A 585 -16.87 -25.27 23.26
C ASP A 585 -17.80 -24.19 22.68
N SER A 586 -19.10 -24.31 22.94
CA SER A 586 -20.10 -23.30 22.59
C SER A 586 -20.17 -23.05 21.08
N GLY A 587 -20.96 -23.86 20.38
CA GLY A 587 -21.05 -23.73 18.93
C GLY A 587 -22.23 -24.48 18.34
N SER A 588 -22.26 -24.52 17.01
CA SER A 588 -23.33 -25.16 16.28
C SER A 588 -22.85 -25.71 14.94
N VAL A 589 -23.30 -26.92 14.62
CA VAL A 589 -23.09 -27.61 13.35
C VAL A 589 -24.46 -27.89 12.77
N GLU A 590 -24.84 -27.15 11.74
CA GLU A 590 -26.23 -27.05 11.27
C GLU A 590 -26.38 -27.16 9.75
N GLY A 591 -27.31 -28.00 9.27
CA GLY A 591 -27.70 -27.99 7.86
C GLY A 591 -26.60 -28.44 6.88
N ASN A 592 -25.56 -29.13 7.36
CA ASN A 592 -24.47 -29.60 6.50
C ASN A 592 -24.82 -30.93 5.85
N PHE A 593 -24.37 -31.12 4.61
CA PHE A 593 -24.58 -32.35 3.88
C PHE A 593 -23.25 -32.95 3.44
N VAL A 594 -23.04 -34.23 3.75
CA VAL A 594 -21.78 -34.94 3.47
C VAL A 594 -22.04 -36.19 2.63
N TRP A 595 -21.68 -36.17 1.36
CA TRP A 595 -21.82 -37.30 0.44
C TRP A 595 -20.47 -37.89 0.07
N GLY A 596 -20.42 -39.20 -0.18
CA GLY A 596 -19.21 -39.91 -0.57
C GLY A 596 -19.26 -41.39 -0.15
N LYS A 597 -18.38 -42.21 -0.72
CA LYS A 597 -18.37 -43.68 -0.50
C LYS A 597 -17.37 -44.17 0.55
N VAL A 598 -16.37 -43.36 0.91
CA VAL A 598 -15.14 -43.80 1.63
C VAL A 598 -15.04 -43.19 3.04
N GLN A 599 -16.11 -42.58 3.55
CA GLN A 599 -16.09 -41.85 4.82
C GLN A 599 -16.63 -42.67 5.99
N ASP A 600 -15.98 -42.54 7.16
CA ASP A 600 -16.43 -43.20 8.39
C ASP A 600 -17.59 -42.44 9.06
N PHE A 601 -17.63 -41.12 8.89
CA PHE A 601 -18.63 -40.25 9.49
C PHE A 601 -18.99 -39.05 8.61
N SER A 602 -20.23 -38.58 8.77
CA SER A 602 -20.64 -37.26 8.28
C SER A 602 -20.18 -36.17 9.25
N VAL A 603 -20.43 -36.38 10.55
CA VAL A 603 -19.97 -35.51 11.63
C VAL A 603 -19.46 -36.35 12.80
N ARG A 604 -18.28 -36.02 13.31
CA ARG A 604 -17.70 -36.60 14.52
C ARG A 604 -17.35 -35.49 15.51
N ALA A 605 -17.68 -35.69 16.78
CA ALA A 605 -17.37 -34.77 17.86
C ALA A 605 -16.84 -35.54 19.08
N VAL A 606 -15.63 -35.20 19.53
CA VAL A 606 -14.95 -35.78 20.70
C VAL A 606 -14.53 -34.70 21.71
N ASP A 607 -14.85 -34.92 22.99
CA ASP A 607 -14.45 -34.07 24.13
C ASP A 607 -14.86 -32.59 23.96
N ASN A 608 -16.04 -32.35 23.36
CA ASN A 608 -16.57 -31.01 23.10
C ASN A 608 -17.67 -30.63 24.09
N LYS A 609 -18.01 -29.35 24.28
CA LYS A 609 -19.04 -28.89 25.23
C LYS A 609 -19.99 -27.88 24.59
N ASN A 610 -21.28 -27.94 24.96
CA ASN A 610 -22.30 -26.94 24.59
C ASN A 610 -22.45 -26.75 23.06
N ILE A 611 -22.39 -27.83 22.28
CA ILE A 611 -22.59 -27.78 20.82
C ILE A 611 -24.00 -28.25 20.45
N ASN A 612 -24.67 -27.49 19.58
CA ASN A 612 -25.90 -27.91 18.91
C ASN A 612 -25.57 -28.59 17.57
N PHE A 613 -26.03 -29.83 17.39
CA PHE A 613 -25.97 -30.56 16.12
C PHE A 613 -27.38 -30.71 15.58
N PHE A 614 -27.70 -29.97 14.51
CA PHE A 614 -29.06 -29.91 13.96
C PHE A 614 -29.08 -30.09 12.45
N ASN A 615 -29.96 -30.96 11.95
CA ASN A 615 -30.24 -31.15 10.53
C ASN A 615 -29.00 -31.40 9.65
N ASN A 616 -28.02 -32.16 10.14
CA ASN A 616 -26.88 -32.61 9.34
C ASN A 616 -27.22 -33.94 8.67
N GLY A 617 -27.03 -34.02 7.35
CA GLY A 617 -27.32 -35.19 6.54
C GLY A 617 -26.09 -35.73 5.82
N GLY A 618 -26.19 -36.94 5.26
CA GLY A 618 -25.10 -37.51 4.48
C GLY A 618 -24.88 -39.01 4.67
N ALA A 619 -23.91 -39.54 3.93
CA ALA A 619 -23.39 -40.90 4.12
C ALA A 619 -22.44 -40.94 5.34
N GLY A 620 -22.42 -42.06 6.07
CA GLY A 620 -21.64 -42.20 7.31
C GLY A 620 -22.39 -41.74 8.56
N ASN A 621 -21.89 -42.14 9.73
CA ASN A 621 -22.56 -41.90 11.00
C ASN A 621 -22.35 -40.46 11.52
N LEU A 622 -23.32 -39.98 12.31
CA LEU A 622 -23.13 -38.86 13.23
C LEU A 622 -22.71 -39.47 14.58
N SER A 623 -21.52 -39.14 15.06
CA SER A 623 -20.96 -39.67 16.32
C SER A 623 -20.57 -38.53 17.24
N VAL A 624 -21.27 -38.40 18.38
CA VAL A 624 -20.97 -37.41 19.41
C VAL A 624 -20.62 -38.15 20.69
N LYS A 625 -19.35 -38.10 21.10
CA LYS A 625 -18.92 -38.64 22.39
C LYS A 625 -19.18 -37.59 23.47
N GLU A 626 -19.96 -37.95 24.49
CA GLU A 626 -20.44 -37.01 25.48
C GLU A 626 -19.36 -36.59 26.49
N GLU A 627 -19.03 -35.30 26.47
CA GLU A 627 -18.56 -34.55 27.63
C GLU A 627 -19.41 -33.25 27.71
N GLY A 628 -20.08 -32.96 28.82
CA GLY A 628 -20.92 -31.74 28.93
C GLY A 628 -22.25 -31.77 28.14
N ASN A 629 -22.85 -30.58 27.91
CA ASN A 629 -24.24 -30.44 27.45
C ASN A 629 -24.42 -30.40 25.92
N ASN A 630 -23.78 -31.30 25.16
CA ASN A 630 -24.00 -31.37 23.71
C ASN A 630 -25.42 -31.85 23.39
N PHE A 631 -25.98 -31.40 22.26
CA PHE A 631 -27.34 -31.76 21.85
C PHE A 631 -27.40 -32.16 20.38
N VAL A 632 -27.92 -33.36 20.10
CA VAL A 632 -28.23 -33.85 18.75
C VAL A 632 -29.74 -33.82 18.57
N GLY A 633 -30.24 -32.89 17.77
CA GLY A 633 -31.67 -32.72 17.58
C GLY A 633 -32.05 -31.33 17.13
N PHE A 634 -33.30 -30.94 17.36
CA PHE A 634 -33.81 -29.61 17.06
C PHE A 634 -34.58 -29.01 18.22
N TRP A 635 -34.55 -27.69 18.32
CA TRP A 635 -35.41 -26.95 19.22
C TRP A 635 -36.78 -26.82 18.57
N ASN A 636 -37.84 -27.16 19.30
CA ASN A 636 -39.22 -27.01 18.88
C ASN A 636 -39.96 -26.16 19.90
N VAL A 637 -41.11 -25.62 19.55
CA VAL A 637 -42.01 -24.94 20.47
C VAL A 637 -43.20 -25.86 20.71
N ASP A 638 -43.45 -26.22 21.97
CA ASP A 638 -44.60 -27.05 22.31
C ASP A 638 -45.93 -26.28 22.20
N GLY A 639 -47.06 -26.98 22.36
CA GLY A 639 -48.39 -26.36 22.33
C GLY A 639 -48.67 -25.35 23.46
N LYS A 640 -47.68 -25.06 24.33
CA LYS A 640 -47.73 -24.07 25.41
C LYS A 640 -46.66 -22.97 25.22
N GLU A 641 -46.15 -22.82 24.00
CA GLU A 641 -45.12 -21.84 23.63
C GLU A 641 -43.77 -22.02 24.33
N LYS A 642 -43.49 -23.20 24.89
CA LYS A 642 -42.19 -23.48 25.52
C LYS A 642 -41.22 -24.07 24.52
N ILE A 643 -39.98 -23.57 24.53
CA ILE A 643 -38.87 -24.16 23.76
C ILE A 643 -38.53 -25.52 24.38
N ILE A 644 -38.70 -26.58 23.60
CA ILE A 644 -38.39 -27.98 23.96
C ILE A 644 -37.31 -28.55 23.03
N ARG A 645 -36.56 -29.54 23.52
CA ARG A 645 -35.55 -30.28 22.74
C ARG A 645 -36.18 -31.54 22.13
N LYS A 646 -36.12 -31.70 20.81
CA LYS A 646 -36.52 -32.94 20.10
C LYS A 646 -35.30 -33.63 19.49
N VAL A 647 -35.05 -34.87 19.89
CA VAL A 647 -33.94 -35.70 19.41
C VAL A 647 -34.24 -36.23 18.00
N THR A 648 -33.26 -36.18 17.09
CA THR A 648 -33.41 -36.68 15.71
C THR A 648 -32.87 -38.11 15.51
N LYS A 649 -32.10 -38.62 16.47
CA LYS A 649 -31.59 -40.00 16.50
C LYS A 649 -31.24 -40.34 17.96
N GLU A 650 -31.81 -41.41 18.53
CA GLU A 650 -31.33 -41.95 19.80
C GLU A 650 -29.90 -42.51 19.58
N GLY A 651 -29.00 -42.23 20.54
CA GLY A 651 -27.55 -42.43 20.42
C GLY A 651 -27.09 -43.85 20.17
#